data_AF-A0A536D2N7-F1
#
_entry.id   AF-A0A536D2N7-F1
#
_cell.length_a   1.000
_cell.length_b   1.000
_cell.length_c   1.000
_cell.angle_alpha   90.00
_cell.angle_beta   90.00
_cell.angle_gamma   90.00
#
_symmetry.space_group_name_H-M   'P 1'
#
loop_
_entity.id
_entity.type
_entity.pdbx_description
1 polymer ?
#
loop_
_entity_poly.entity_id
_entity_poly.type
_entity_poly.pdbx_seq_one_letter_code
_entity_poly.pdbx_strand_id
1 'polypeptide(L)'
;MSAWQRVAGTVAAQSPRLALIVATVAVLTIPSATSAADERSAPQAMADRLLNAPQPGRSPFDLAVRLRGISTSTPLIAPVPAAVPLVVGFNETFWILDQRVPQFFQVPATLRLVTDHAYWFIQSDMTDRTSDTDLRRSAAVFETRTYPLIHRYFGSEPKPSVDGDGHIVFLLGNVPGVAAYFSTADGYPRAISPRSNEHEMIYVSLNSVRPAQPAFDSTITHELQHMAHAARCPTQEGWVDEGASELAMRIAGYESAPPLAFARKPDVQLTGWSKQPSEQIRHYQAAYLFVRYVAERAGGWDALPRIFETCARGEGLFADFLSREPIAPDVDSLFADWTVANLLQDGIVGGGRYRYAGGGFHASATGTATVQAPFIGSLPQYAANYVNLPVAPGSVSFAGDASVPLLSIAVDSSNAVWWSNRGDNLDSRLTRRVNLTDVTEATLRFSAWYDLEDQFDYVYLSASRDGGKTWQVLPGQHAVSDEATTNQYGEGWTGSSGTDWIDEEVDLTPFAGSEILLRFEYVTDQSYNGQGFALRDVRIPQIGLDEPGAVEGAWTPDGWLRVDAPIPEHWNLRVVRWTPQGVRVDPVAVDVDGTASFKLDESASRSMLVVAPTAPRTLLPASYSVTVSPAADKQDSPVE
;
A
#
# COMPACT_ATOMS: atom_id res chain seq x y z
N MET A 1 -1.13 -111.06 1.14
CA MET A 1 -2.61 -111.10 1.24
C MET A 1 -3.04 -109.74 1.76
N SER A 2 -3.90 -108.93 1.16
CA SER A 2 -4.80 -109.00 0.00
C SER A 2 -5.69 -107.76 0.17
N ALA A 3 -6.17 -107.03 -0.82
CA ALA A 3 -6.11 -107.19 -2.27
C ALA A 3 -6.23 -105.80 -2.90
N TRP A 4 -5.43 -105.62 -3.95
CA TRP A 4 -5.56 -104.58 -4.93
C TRP A 4 -6.59 -105.01 -5.98
N GLN A 5 -7.44 -104.11 -6.46
CA GLN A 5 -8.07 -104.27 -7.77
C GLN A 5 -8.27 -102.93 -8.46
N ARG A 6 -7.66 -102.84 -9.64
CA ARG A 6 -7.75 -101.77 -10.64
C ARG A 6 -9.07 -101.90 -11.41
N VAL A 7 -9.52 -100.78 -11.97
CA VAL A 7 -9.71 -100.52 -13.42
C VAL A 7 -10.93 -99.61 -13.65
N ALA A 8 -10.63 -98.48 -14.30
CA ALA A 8 -11.39 -97.67 -15.25
C ALA A 8 -12.93 -97.53 -15.16
N GLY A 9 -13.37 -96.27 -15.09
CA GLY A 9 -14.65 -95.75 -15.59
C GLY A 9 -14.53 -94.23 -15.74
N THR A 10 -14.51 -93.66 -16.95
CA THR A 10 -15.64 -93.18 -17.80
C THR A 10 -15.75 -91.66 -17.82
N VAL A 11 -15.42 -91.13 -19.00
CA VAL A 11 -15.76 -89.88 -19.70
C VAL A 11 -16.84 -88.98 -19.07
N ALA A 12 -16.50 -87.71 -18.87
CA ALA A 12 -17.43 -86.57 -18.96
C ALA A 12 -16.69 -85.34 -19.57
N ALA A 13 -17.43 -84.55 -20.35
CA ALA A 13 -16.98 -83.66 -21.40
C ALA A 13 -16.27 -82.35 -20.95
N GLN A 14 -15.52 -81.77 -21.89
CA GLN A 14 -14.76 -80.52 -21.80
C GLN A 14 -15.66 -79.26 -21.78
N SER A 15 -15.20 -78.20 -21.09
CA SER A 15 -15.49 -76.78 -21.38
C SER A 15 -14.36 -75.90 -20.78
N PRO A 16 -13.96 -74.77 -21.39
CA PRO A 16 -12.69 -74.11 -21.09
C PRO A 16 -12.75 -73.21 -19.84
N ARG A 17 -11.60 -73.08 -19.16
CA ARG A 17 -11.38 -72.17 -18.03
C ARG A 17 -11.30 -70.72 -18.54
N LEU A 18 -12.23 -69.86 -18.11
CA LEU A 18 -12.02 -68.41 -18.11
C LEU A 18 -11.24 -68.02 -16.84
N ALA A 19 -10.10 -67.35 -17.03
CA ALA A 19 -9.42 -66.64 -15.96
C ALA A 19 -10.24 -65.40 -15.59
N LEU A 20 -10.63 -65.29 -14.32
CA LEU A 20 -11.30 -64.12 -13.77
C LEU A 20 -10.23 -63.04 -13.50
N ILE A 21 -10.13 -62.05 -14.39
CA ILE A 21 -9.42 -60.81 -14.13
C ILE A 21 -10.28 -60.01 -13.15
N VAL A 22 -9.82 -59.85 -11.91
CA VAL A 22 -10.40 -58.89 -10.97
C VAL A 22 -9.95 -57.50 -11.41
N ALA A 23 -10.83 -56.79 -12.11
CA ALA A 23 -10.64 -55.37 -12.39
C ALA A 23 -10.93 -54.58 -11.11
N THR A 24 -9.89 -54.01 -10.50
CA THR A 24 -10.01 -52.94 -9.51
C THR A 24 -10.61 -51.73 -10.21
N VAL A 25 -11.90 -51.48 -10.01
CA VAL A 25 -12.53 -50.22 -10.39
C VAL A 25 -11.99 -49.15 -9.44
N ALA A 26 -11.03 -48.35 -9.92
CA ALA A 26 -10.74 -47.08 -9.29
C ALA A 26 -12.00 -46.22 -9.42
N VAL A 27 -12.71 -46.02 -8.31
CA VAL A 27 -13.78 -45.02 -8.22
C VAL A 27 -13.08 -43.67 -8.32
N LEU A 28 -13.03 -43.12 -9.53
CA LEU A 28 -12.79 -41.69 -9.73
C LEU A 28 -13.96 -40.96 -9.06
N THR A 29 -13.72 -40.43 -7.86
CA THR A 29 -14.61 -39.45 -7.25
C THR A 29 -14.62 -38.23 -8.14
N ILE A 30 -15.69 -38.04 -8.91
CA ILE A 30 -15.98 -36.78 -9.58
C ILE A 30 -16.13 -35.75 -8.44
N PRO A 31 -15.40 -34.62 -8.45
CA PRO A 31 -15.60 -33.57 -7.46
C PRO A 31 -17.08 -33.17 -7.50
N SER A 32 -17.75 -33.15 -6.35
CA SER A 32 -19.16 -32.75 -6.31
C SER A 32 -19.28 -31.31 -6.82
N ALA A 33 -20.29 -31.00 -7.62
CA ALA A 33 -20.50 -29.64 -8.16
C ALA A 33 -20.60 -28.56 -7.07
N THR A 34 -20.87 -28.96 -5.82
CA THR A 34 -20.77 -28.12 -4.61
C THR A 34 -19.35 -27.64 -4.31
N SER A 35 -18.32 -28.48 -4.46
CA SER A 35 -16.91 -28.10 -4.20
C SER A 35 -16.39 -27.00 -5.14
N ALA A 36 -16.74 -27.07 -6.43
CA ALA A 36 -16.31 -26.05 -7.41
C ALA A 36 -17.07 -24.71 -7.26
N ALA A 37 -18.29 -24.73 -6.72
CA ALA A 37 -19.04 -23.51 -6.40
C ALA A 37 -18.50 -22.86 -5.12
N ASP A 38 -18.19 -23.66 -4.09
CA ASP A 38 -17.57 -23.21 -2.85
C ASP A 38 -16.17 -22.62 -3.10
N GLU A 39 -15.34 -23.28 -3.92
CA GLU A 39 -14.00 -22.80 -4.32
C GLU A 39 -14.05 -21.46 -5.08
N ARG A 40 -15.08 -21.21 -5.88
CA ARG A 40 -15.26 -19.91 -6.58
C ARG A 40 -15.79 -18.80 -5.67
N SER A 41 -16.50 -19.15 -4.61
CA SER A 41 -17.07 -18.17 -3.67
C SER A 41 -16.05 -17.68 -2.63
N ALA A 42 -15.04 -18.49 -2.30
CA ALA A 42 -14.06 -18.19 -1.27
C ALA A 42 -13.24 -16.91 -1.56
N PRO A 43 -12.74 -16.66 -2.79
CA PRO A 43 -12.08 -15.40 -3.11
C PRO A 43 -12.98 -14.18 -2.88
N GLN A 44 -14.24 -14.23 -3.33
CA GLN A 44 -15.17 -13.12 -3.14
C GLN A 44 -15.45 -12.86 -1.65
N ALA A 45 -15.67 -13.91 -0.86
CA ALA A 45 -15.86 -13.77 0.58
C ALA A 45 -14.63 -13.16 1.28
N MET A 46 -13.41 -13.49 0.82
CA MET A 46 -12.18 -12.88 1.32
C MET A 46 -12.08 -11.39 0.94
N ALA A 47 -12.42 -11.03 -0.30
CA ALA A 47 -12.46 -9.63 -0.71
C ALA A 47 -13.50 -8.82 0.07
N ASP A 48 -14.69 -9.38 0.30
CA ASP A 48 -15.72 -8.73 1.12
C ASP A 48 -15.24 -8.53 2.56
N ARG A 49 -14.58 -9.53 3.15
CA ARG A 49 -13.97 -9.42 4.49
C ARG A 49 -12.91 -8.32 4.53
N LEU A 50 -12.05 -8.26 3.51
CA LEU A 50 -10.97 -7.28 3.38
C LEU A 50 -11.51 -5.84 3.26
N LEU A 51 -12.47 -5.61 2.36
CA LEU A 51 -13.02 -4.28 2.08
C LEU A 51 -13.87 -3.75 3.24
N ASN A 52 -14.46 -4.63 4.05
CA ASN A 52 -15.23 -4.25 5.24
C ASN A 52 -14.38 -4.19 6.52
N ALA A 53 -13.09 -4.53 6.45
CA ALA A 53 -12.20 -4.48 7.59
C ALA A 53 -11.98 -3.02 8.03
N PRO A 54 -12.08 -2.70 9.33
CA PRO A 54 -11.67 -1.39 9.80
C PRO A 54 -10.18 -1.18 9.55
N GLN A 55 -9.74 0.06 9.41
CA GLN A 55 -8.33 0.44 9.28
C GLN A 55 -8.01 1.49 10.36
N PRO A 56 -7.88 1.05 11.63
CA PRO A 56 -7.69 1.95 12.77
C PRO A 56 -6.45 2.82 12.56
N GLY A 57 -6.62 4.13 12.72
CA GLY A 57 -5.56 5.12 12.52
C GLY A 57 -4.60 5.18 13.71
N ARG A 58 -3.32 5.33 13.42
CA ARG A 58 -2.28 5.61 14.41
C ARG A 58 -2.54 6.93 15.12
N SER A 59 -2.41 6.91 16.45
CA SER A 59 -2.40 8.10 17.29
C SER A 59 -1.16 8.07 18.20
N PRO A 60 -0.15 8.93 17.96
CA PRO A 60 1.05 8.98 18.80
C PRO A 60 0.75 9.22 20.28
N PHE A 61 -0.26 10.06 20.59
CA PHE A 61 -0.69 10.30 21.97
C PHE A 61 -1.26 9.05 22.63
N ASP A 62 -2.19 8.36 21.95
CA ASP A 62 -2.81 7.14 22.48
C ASP A 62 -1.76 6.02 22.68
N LEU A 63 -0.86 5.85 21.72
CA LEU A 63 0.25 4.89 21.84
C LEU A 63 1.17 5.23 23.01
N ALA A 64 1.55 6.49 23.18
CA ALA A 64 2.36 6.90 24.32
C ALA A 64 1.65 6.67 25.65
N VAL A 65 0.34 6.91 25.75
CA VAL A 65 -0.44 6.62 26.96
C VAL A 65 -0.43 5.12 27.26
N ARG A 66 -0.78 4.30 26.27
CA ARG A 66 -0.98 2.86 26.47
C ARG A 66 0.32 2.09 26.67
N LEU A 67 1.38 2.46 25.94
CA LEU A 67 2.61 1.67 25.84
C LEU A 67 3.81 2.32 26.57
N ARG A 68 3.86 3.66 26.68
CA ARG A 68 4.90 4.37 27.47
C ARG A 68 4.42 4.81 28.86
N GLY A 69 3.13 4.65 29.16
CA GLY A 69 2.55 4.96 30.47
C GLY A 69 2.49 6.45 30.78
N ILE A 70 2.44 7.33 29.77
CA ILE A 70 2.24 8.76 30.01
C ILE A 70 0.81 9.03 30.49
N SER A 71 0.59 10.14 31.19
CA SER A 71 -0.74 10.49 31.69
C SER A 71 -1.70 10.82 30.55
N THR A 72 -2.96 10.38 30.66
CA THR A 72 -4.06 10.82 29.79
C THR A 72 -4.37 12.32 29.90
N SER A 73 -3.85 12.98 30.95
CA SER A 73 -3.93 14.43 31.14
C SER A 73 -2.74 15.20 30.59
N THR A 74 -1.81 14.55 29.87
CA THR A 74 -0.64 15.21 29.30
C THR A 74 -1.11 16.24 28.26
N PRO A 75 -0.71 17.53 28.38
CA PRO A 75 -1.07 18.55 27.40
C PRO A 75 -0.53 18.18 26.01
N LEU A 76 -1.31 18.48 24.96
CA LEU A 76 -0.88 18.37 23.56
C LEU A 76 -0.14 19.62 23.08
N ILE A 77 -0.15 20.68 23.89
CA ILE A 77 0.59 21.92 23.65
C ILE A 77 1.84 21.88 24.52
N ALA A 78 2.99 22.04 23.87
CA ALA A 78 4.27 22.17 24.54
C ALA A 78 4.32 23.50 25.32
N PRO A 79 5.05 23.56 26.44
CA PRO A 79 5.24 24.82 27.16
C PRO A 79 5.84 25.89 26.24
N VAL A 80 5.08 26.97 25.99
CA VAL A 80 5.52 28.08 25.15
C VAL A 80 6.80 28.68 25.72
N PRO A 81 7.90 28.78 24.93
CA PRO A 81 9.08 29.50 25.37
C PRO A 81 8.73 30.93 25.76
N ALA A 82 9.32 31.45 26.84
CA ALA A 82 9.07 32.84 27.27
C ALA A 82 9.46 33.91 26.23
N ALA A 83 10.12 33.52 25.14
CA ALA A 83 10.67 34.37 24.10
C ALA A 83 9.77 34.52 22.85
N VAL A 84 8.53 34.01 22.87
CA VAL A 84 7.59 34.08 21.74
C VAL A 84 6.86 35.45 21.69
N PRO A 85 6.74 36.13 20.53
CA PRO A 85 7.27 35.72 19.22
C PRO A 85 8.79 35.86 19.15
N LEU A 86 9.44 34.91 18.49
CA LEU A 86 10.90 34.84 18.39
C LEU A 86 11.45 36.02 17.58
N VAL A 87 12.67 36.45 17.91
CA VAL A 87 13.37 37.54 17.23
C VAL A 87 14.66 37.06 16.55
N VAL A 88 15.03 37.71 15.45
CA VAL A 88 16.26 37.40 14.70
C VAL A 88 17.48 37.38 15.64
N GLY A 89 18.32 36.36 15.50
CA GLY A 89 19.46 36.09 16.36
C GLY A 89 19.19 35.11 17.50
N PHE A 90 17.92 34.70 17.71
CA PHE A 90 17.58 33.60 18.62
C PHE A 90 18.30 32.32 18.20
N ASN A 91 18.82 31.57 19.18
CA ASN A 91 19.54 30.31 18.94
C ASN A 91 18.77 29.16 19.57
N GLU A 92 18.67 28.07 18.82
CA GLU A 92 17.97 26.87 19.23
C GLU A 92 18.73 25.63 18.73
N THR A 93 18.49 24.50 19.36
CA THR A 93 19.07 23.22 18.95
C THR A 93 17.96 22.30 18.48
N PHE A 94 18.11 21.80 17.26
CA PHE A 94 17.12 20.96 16.60
C PHE A 94 17.62 19.53 16.47
N TRP A 95 16.73 18.57 16.73
CA TRP A 95 16.88 17.19 16.31
C TRP A 95 16.66 17.06 14.80
N ILE A 96 17.46 16.24 14.12
CA ILE A 96 17.33 15.91 12.70
C ILE A 96 17.51 14.40 12.54
N LEU A 97 16.63 13.75 11.80
CA LEU A 97 16.79 12.37 11.34
C LEU A 97 17.73 12.31 10.12
N ASP A 98 18.79 11.49 10.17
CA ASP A 98 19.57 11.13 8.98
C ASP A 98 18.80 10.06 8.19
N GLN A 99 18.31 10.42 7.01
CA GLN A 99 17.48 9.53 6.19
C GLN A 99 18.28 8.43 5.48
N ARG A 100 19.62 8.43 5.59
CA ARG A 100 20.48 7.38 5.01
C ARG A 100 20.76 6.25 5.99
N VAL A 101 20.79 6.60 7.27
CA VAL A 101 21.02 5.72 8.42
C VAL A 101 20.10 6.26 9.50
N PRO A 102 18.97 5.60 9.79
CA PRO A 102 17.82 6.19 10.47
C PRO A 102 18.12 6.49 11.95
N GLN A 103 18.90 7.53 12.17
CA GLN A 103 19.46 7.95 13.45
C GLN A 103 19.30 9.46 13.61
N PHE A 104 18.84 9.88 14.79
CA PHE A 104 18.75 11.28 15.16
C PHE A 104 20.07 11.87 15.63
N PHE A 105 20.37 13.10 15.20
CA PHE A 105 21.45 13.95 15.70
C PHE A 105 20.94 15.37 15.96
N GLN A 106 21.70 16.17 16.72
CA GLN A 106 21.34 17.56 17.01
C GLN A 106 22.22 18.54 16.27
N VAL A 107 21.64 19.67 15.88
CA VAL A 107 22.39 20.81 15.34
C VAL A 107 21.95 22.12 15.99
N PRO A 108 22.88 23.01 16.34
CA PRO A 108 22.55 24.37 16.73
C PRO A 108 22.20 25.20 15.47
N ALA A 109 21.13 25.97 15.52
CA ALA A 109 20.73 26.89 14.46
C ALA A 109 20.36 28.26 15.01
N THR A 110 20.51 29.28 14.18
CA THR A 110 20.17 30.66 14.49
C THR A 110 18.99 31.10 13.64
N LEU A 111 18.01 31.77 14.24
CA LEU A 111 16.90 32.42 13.53
C LEU A 111 17.44 33.61 12.73
N ARG A 112 17.30 33.56 11.40
CA ARG A 112 17.87 34.56 10.49
C ARG A 112 16.84 35.47 9.86
N LEU A 113 15.59 35.02 9.76
CA LEU A 113 14.50 35.80 9.21
C LEU A 113 13.18 35.39 9.87
N VAL A 114 12.34 36.39 10.14
CA VAL A 114 10.95 36.25 10.57
C VAL A 114 10.07 36.86 9.48
N THR A 115 9.04 36.14 9.07
CA THR A 115 7.98 36.59 8.17
C THR A 115 6.61 36.41 8.83
N ASP A 116 5.53 36.80 8.16
CA ASP A 116 4.18 36.80 8.75
C ASP A 116 3.72 35.40 9.20
N HIS A 117 4.16 34.33 8.53
CA HIS A 117 3.76 32.96 8.84
C HIS A 117 4.93 32.01 9.12
N ALA A 118 6.19 32.48 9.12
CA ALA A 118 7.33 31.58 9.25
C ALA A 118 8.57 32.14 9.96
N TYR A 119 9.28 31.23 10.62
CA TYR A 119 10.62 31.42 11.16
C TYR A 119 11.65 30.65 10.33
N TRP A 120 12.71 31.34 9.91
CA TRP A 120 13.74 30.76 9.06
C TRP A 120 15.05 30.63 9.81
N PHE A 121 15.32 29.42 10.29
CA PHE A 121 16.55 29.05 10.96
C PHE A 121 17.60 28.57 9.96
N ILE A 122 18.86 28.92 10.21
CA ILE A 122 20.00 28.37 9.48
C ILE A 122 20.94 27.71 10.49
N GLN A 123 21.35 26.47 10.19
CA GLN A 123 22.36 25.76 10.97
C GLN A 123 23.62 26.62 11.13
N SER A 124 24.10 26.75 12.37
CA SER A 124 25.04 27.81 12.78
C SER A 124 26.35 27.81 11.99
N ASP A 125 26.87 26.63 11.64
CA ASP A 125 28.08 26.43 10.86
C ASP A 125 27.87 26.37 9.34
N MET A 126 26.64 26.62 8.87
CA MET A 126 26.28 26.65 7.44
C MET A 126 25.76 28.02 6.99
N THR A 127 26.02 29.07 7.77
CA THR A 127 25.54 30.43 7.49
C THR A 127 26.12 31.06 6.23
N ASP A 128 27.20 30.52 5.67
CA ASP A 128 27.82 30.91 4.40
C ASP A 128 27.13 30.29 3.17
N ARG A 129 26.24 29.32 3.37
CA ARG A 129 25.59 28.57 2.28
C ARG A 129 24.43 29.31 1.64
N THR A 130 23.94 30.37 2.27
CA THR A 130 22.90 31.25 1.72
C THR A 130 23.09 32.69 2.21
N SER A 131 22.75 33.66 1.37
CA SER A 131 22.78 35.08 1.73
C SER A 131 21.45 35.52 2.33
N ASP A 132 21.45 36.56 3.17
CA ASP A 132 20.20 37.14 3.70
C ASP A 132 19.26 37.61 2.57
N THR A 133 19.82 38.05 1.44
CA THR A 133 19.06 38.47 0.25
C THR A 133 18.35 37.28 -0.39
N ASP A 134 19.03 36.15 -0.54
CA ASP A 134 18.46 34.96 -1.17
C ASP A 134 17.42 34.29 -0.27
N LEU A 135 17.69 34.25 1.05
CA LEU A 135 16.72 33.79 2.05
C LEU A 135 15.43 34.63 2.00
N ARG A 136 15.55 35.96 1.99
CA ARG A 136 14.40 36.86 1.87
C ARG A 136 13.63 36.68 0.56
N ARG A 137 14.30 36.31 -0.53
CA ARG A 137 13.63 36.06 -1.81
C ARG A 137 12.73 34.82 -1.75
N SER A 138 13.24 33.69 -1.27
CA SER A 138 12.42 32.48 -1.10
C SER A 138 11.33 32.67 -0.04
N ALA A 139 11.64 33.35 1.07
CA ALA A 139 10.63 33.66 2.08
C ALA A 139 9.50 34.54 1.53
N ALA A 140 9.80 35.53 0.68
CA ALA A 140 8.77 36.31 0.00
C ALA A 140 7.92 35.46 -0.97
N VAL A 141 8.52 34.49 -1.67
CA VAL A 141 7.79 33.54 -2.51
C VAL A 141 6.87 32.66 -1.65
N PHE A 142 7.36 32.19 -0.51
CA PHE A 142 6.56 31.42 0.43
C PHE A 142 5.30 32.19 0.86
N GLU A 143 5.48 33.42 1.35
CA GLU A 143 4.38 34.26 1.85
C GLU A 143 3.37 34.64 0.76
N THR A 144 3.85 34.97 -0.43
CA THR A 144 2.99 35.53 -1.49
C THR A 144 2.41 34.48 -2.44
N ARG A 145 2.95 33.25 -2.43
CA ARG A 145 2.55 32.18 -3.35
C ARG A 145 2.32 30.85 -2.65
N THR A 146 3.34 30.27 -2.02
CA THR A 146 3.25 28.89 -1.51
C THR A 146 2.20 28.75 -0.41
N TYR A 147 2.29 29.57 0.64
CA TYR A 147 1.38 29.54 1.78
C TYR A 147 -0.10 29.73 1.37
N PRO A 148 -0.51 30.81 0.67
CA PRO A 148 -1.91 30.98 0.28
C PRO A 148 -2.42 29.92 -0.69
N LEU A 149 -1.55 29.33 -1.52
CA LEU A 149 -1.93 28.30 -2.47
C LEU A 149 -2.22 26.96 -1.79
N ILE A 150 -1.34 26.52 -0.88
CA ILE A 150 -1.57 25.29 -0.12
C ILE A 150 -2.86 25.42 0.70
N HIS A 151 -3.04 26.58 1.36
CA HIS A 151 -4.26 26.87 2.14
C HIS A 151 -5.53 26.82 1.32
N ARG A 152 -5.47 27.29 0.07
CA ARG A 152 -6.63 27.27 -0.82
C ARG A 152 -7.02 25.85 -1.23
N TYR A 153 -6.05 24.99 -1.55
CA TYR A 153 -6.32 23.73 -2.25
C TYR A 153 -6.24 22.48 -1.36
N PHE A 154 -5.42 22.49 -0.31
CA PHE A 154 -5.10 21.31 0.49
C PHE A 154 -5.43 21.49 1.98
N GLY A 155 -5.54 22.73 2.46
CA GLY A 155 -5.87 23.04 3.86
C GLY A 155 -4.72 23.75 4.56
N SER A 156 -4.79 23.83 5.89
CA SER A 156 -3.81 24.54 6.71
C SER A 156 -2.98 23.57 7.56
N GLU A 157 -1.83 24.06 8.02
CA GLU A 157 -1.10 23.55 9.16
C GLU A 157 -2.01 23.31 10.40
N PRO A 158 -1.61 22.42 11.33
CA PRO A 158 -2.33 22.20 12.58
C PRO A 158 -2.60 23.49 13.36
N LYS A 159 -3.84 23.64 13.86
CA LYS A 159 -4.25 24.77 14.72
C LYS A 159 -5.06 24.26 15.93
N PRO A 160 -4.69 24.60 17.17
CA PRO A 160 -3.49 25.36 17.56
C PRO A 160 -2.17 24.62 17.21
N SER A 161 -1.10 25.38 16.97
CA SER A 161 0.26 24.84 16.83
C SER A 161 0.70 24.20 18.15
N VAL A 162 1.60 23.22 18.09
CA VAL A 162 2.13 22.55 19.29
C VAL A 162 2.78 23.54 20.27
N ASP A 163 3.34 24.65 19.79
CA ASP A 163 3.98 25.70 20.59
C ASP A 163 3.08 26.92 20.85
N GLY A 164 1.86 26.94 20.32
CA GLY A 164 0.91 28.04 20.44
C GLY A 164 1.29 29.35 19.71
N ASP A 165 2.40 29.42 18.98
CA ASP A 165 2.85 30.64 18.27
C ASP A 165 2.26 30.79 16.86
N GLY A 166 2.02 29.68 16.16
CA GLY A 166 1.40 29.64 14.84
C GLY A 166 2.31 29.98 13.66
N HIS A 167 3.61 30.24 13.89
CA HIS A 167 4.61 30.33 12.80
C HIS A 167 5.14 28.94 12.44
N ILE A 168 5.30 28.69 11.14
CA ILE A 168 5.96 27.48 10.63
C ILE A 168 7.47 27.65 10.74
N VAL A 169 8.17 26.66 11.27
CA VAL A 169 9.63 26.69 11.41
C VAL A 169 10.29 26.02 10.20
N PHE A 170 11.11 26.76 9.47
CA PHE A 170 12.02 26.21 8.47
C PHE A 170 13.43 26.07 9.04
N LEU A 171 13.94 24.83 9.10
CA LEU A 171 15.33 24.56 9.46
C LEU A 171 16.16 24.29 8.21
N LEU A 172 16.98 25.25 7.80
CA LEU A 172 17.89 25.12 6.67
C LEU A 172 19.27 24.67 7.16
N GLY A 173 19.69 23.46 6.81
CA GLY A 173 20.93 22.88 7.36
C GLY A 173 21.45 21.67 6.61
N ASN A 174 22.25 20.86 7.31
CA ASN A 174 22.72 19.58 6.82
C ASN A 174 21.65 18.52 7.11
N VAL A 175 20.79 18.27 6.12
CA VAL A 175 19.73 17.27 6.19
C VAL A 175 20.10 16.13 5.22
N PRO A 176 20.67 15.02 5.71
CA PRO A 176 21.21 14.00 4.82
C PRO A 176 20.14 13.04 4.30
N GLY A 177 20.32 12.55 3.07
CA GLY A 177 19.48 11.53 2.44
C GLY A 177 18.27 12.08 1.66
N VAL A 178 17.85 13.32 1.93
CA VAL A 178 16.71 13.96 1.26
C VAL A 178 16.97 15.42 0.92
N ALA A 179 16.13 15.99 0.05
CA ALA A 179 16.16 17.43 -0.25
C ALA A 179 15.48 18.26 0.85
N ALA A 180 14.36 17.75 1.35
CA ALA A 180 13.65 18.23 2.52
C ALA A 180 12.83 17.07 3.11
N TYR A 181 12.27 17.28 4.30
CA TYR A 181 11.19 16.44 4.82
C TYR A 181 10.34 17.21 5.83
N PHE A 182 9.09 16.80 5.97
CA PHE A 182 8.19 17.12 7.07
C PHE A 182 8.01 15.88 7.97
N SER A 183 7.88 16.07 9.28
CA SER A 183 7.54 14.99 10.22
C SER A 183 6.43 15.43 11.16
N THR A 184 5.39 14.60 11.29
CA THR A 184 4.33 14.86 12.29
C THR A 184 4.82 14.70 13.72
N ALA A 185 5.95 14.02 13.93
CA ALA A 185 6.51 13.79 15.26
C ALA A 185 6.90 15.09 15.98
N ASP A 186 7.26 16.13 15.22
CA ASP A 186 7.62 17.45 15.76
C ASP A 186 6.41 18.26 16.24
N GLY A 187 5.21 17.91 15.77
CA GLY A 187 3.93 18.51 16.19
C GLY A 187 3.41 17.99 17.54
N TYR A 188 4.24 17.28 18.31
CA TYR A 188 3.87 16.74 19.63
C TYR A 188 4.88 17.13 20.71
N PRO A 189 4.42 17.34 21.97
CA PRO A 189 5.33 17.50 23.10
C PRO A 189 6.29 16.32 23.27
N ARG A 190 7.48 16.58 23.83
CA ARG A 190 8.52 15.56 24.04
C ARG A 190 8.13 14.40 24.95
N ALA A 191 7.13 14.62 25.80
CA ALA A 191 6.53 13.54 26.59
C ALA A 191 5.85 12.47 25.71
N ILE A 192 5.31 12.87 24.55
CA ILE A 192 4.68 11.98 23.57
C ILE A 192 5.72 11.51 22.54
N SER A 193 6.53 12.44 22.02
CA SER A 193 7.54 12.20 20.98
C SER A 193 8.93 12.65 21.44
N PRO A 194 9.78 11.77 22.02
CA PRO A 194 11.00 12.14 22.73
C PRO A 194 12.02 12.98 21.95
N ARG A 195 12.04 12.87 20.62
CA ARG A 195 12.94 13.63 19.72
C ARG A 195 12.25 14.74 18.95
N SER A 196 11.02 15.06 19.33
CA SER A 196 10.30 16.22 18.82
C SER A 196 11.06 17.52 19.06
N ASN A 197 11.07 18.38 18.05
CA ASN A 197 11.45 19.78 18.16
C ASN A 197 10.32 20.68 18.68
N GLU A 198 9.10 20.15 18.85
CA GLU A 198 7.93 20.87 19.38
C GLU A 198 7.57 22.10 18.53
N HIS A 199 7.59 21.93 17.19
CA HIS A 199 7.19 22.92 16.20
C HIS A 199 6.52 22.27 14.98
N GLU A 200 5.57 22.96 14.35
CA GLU A 200 5.19 22.70 12.96
C GLU A 200 6.33 23.14 12.05
N MET A 201 7.13 22.17 11.58
CA MET A 201 8.40 22.49 10.94
C MET A 201 8.73 21.69 9.68
N ILE A 202 9.58 22.28 8.84
CA ILE A 202 10.11 21.69 7.61
C ILE A 202 11.64 21.75 7.63
N TYR A 203 12.28 20.61 7.41
CA TYR A 203 13.73 20.48 7.31
C TYR A 203 14.15 20.65 5.85
N VAL A 204 15.13 21.49 5.56
CA VAL A 204 15.61 21.69 4.18
C VAL A 204 17.13 21.51 4.09
N SER A 205 17.55 20.63 3.19
CA SER A 205 18.97 20.34 2.97
C SER A 205 19.61 21.42 2.09
N LEU A 206 20.46 22.25 2.70
CA LEU A 206 21.26 23.24 1.98
C LEU A 206 22.35 22.61 1.08
N ASN A 207 22.54 21.29 1.20
CA ASN A 207 23.41 20.50 0.32
C ASN A 207 22.71 20.07 -0.97
N SER A 208 21.37 20.02 -0.97
CA SER A 208 20.57 19.56 -2.11
C SER A 208 19.95 20.73 -2.89
N VAL A 209 19.39 21.71 -2.17
CA VAL A 209 18.69 22.87 -2.75
C VAL A 209 19.12 24.16 -2.04
N ARG A 210 19.00 25.32 -2.69
CA ARG A 210 19.37 26.62 -2.11
C ARG A 210 18.29 27.68 -2.27
N PRO A 211 18.09 28.58 -1.28
CA PRO A 211 17.18 29.70 -1.41
C PRO A 211 17.43 30.54 -2.66
N ALA A 212 16.39 31.25 -3.09
CA ALA A 212 16.31 31.99 -4.35
C ALA A 212 16.39 31.14 -5.63
N GLN A 213 16.19 29.82 -5.54
CA GLN A 213 16.11 28.91 -6.68
C GLN A 213 14.73 28.26 -6.77
N PRO A 214 14.18 28.06 -7.98
CA PRO A 214 12.89 27.38 -8.14
C PRO A 214 12.84 25.98 -7.52
N ALA A 215 13.95 25.24 -7.54
CA ALA A 215 14.02 23.92 -6.91
C ALA A 215 13.78 23.98 -5.40
N PHE A 216 14.32 24.99 -4.71
CA PHE A 216 14.09 25.19 -3.27
C PHE A 216 12.64 25.55 -2.99
N ASP A 217 12.09 26.52 -3.72
CA ASP A 217 10.71 26.97 -3.52
C ASP A 217 9.70 25.85 -3.84
N SER A 218 9.99 25.03 -4.84
CA SER A 218 9.21 23.84 -5.18
C SER A 218 9.27 22.79 -4.08
N THR A 219 10.46 22.49 -3.54
CA THR A 219 10.64 21.52 -2.46
C THR A 219 9.87 21.95 -1.20
N ILE A 220 9.95 23.20 -0.76
CA ILE A 220 9.17 23.62 0.43
C ILE A 220 7.65 23.64 0.17
N THR A 221 7.23 23.78 -1.09
CA THR A 221 5.81 23.69 -1.46
C THR A 221 5.30 22.26 -1.32
N HIS A 222 6.11 21.27 -1.69
CA HIS A 222 5.85 19.84 -1.49
C HIS A 222 5.69 19.55 0.02
N GLU A 223 6.67 19.91 0.83
CA GLU A 223 6.63 19.63 2.28
C GLU A 223 5.48 20.35 3.02
N LEU A 224 5.13 21.57 2.59
CA LEU A 224 3.98 22.28 3.18
C LEU A 224 2.66 21.57 2.84
N GLN A 225 2.56 20.92 1.68
CA GLN A 225 1.39 20.13 1.34
C GLN A 225 1.23 18.95 2.31
N HIS A 226 2.29 18.18 2.59
CA HIS A 226 2.24 17.11 3.59
C HIS A 226 1.74 17.61 4.94
N MET A 227 2.26 18.75 5.43
CA MET A 227 1.83 19.35 6.70
C MET A 227 0.33 19.68 6.71
N ALA A 228 -0.16 20.34 5.65
CA ALA A 228 -1.57 20.67 5.51
C ALA A 228 -2.46 19.41 5.42
N HIS A 229 -1.99 18.37 4.73
CA HIS A 229 -2.72 17.11 4.61
C HIS A 229 -2.79 16.39 5.94
N ALA A 230 -1.66 16.24 6.64
CA ALA A 230 -1.57 15.54 7.91
C ALA A 230 -2.44 16.19 8.99
N ALA A 231 -2.56 17.52 8.97
CA ALA A 231 -3.46 18.26 9.87
C ALA A 231 -4.93 17.90 9.66
N ARG A 232 -5.33 17.57 8.42
CA ARG A 232 -6.70 17.25 8.04
C ARG A 232 -6.99 15.75 8.16
N CYS A 233 -6.14 14.92 7.54
CA CYS A 233 -6.30 13.48 7.38
C CYS A 233 -4.97 12.77 7.70
N PRO A 234 -4.61 12.62 8.99
CA PRO A 234 -3.31 12.08 9.40
C PRO A 234 -3.09 10.60 9.04
N THR A 235 -4.12 9.92 8.53
CA THR A 235 -4.10 8.49 8.21
C THR A 235 -4.15 8.21 6.71
N GLN A 236 -3.92 9.21 5.87
CA GLN A 236 -3.92 9.03 4.42
C GLN A 236 -2.75 8.13 3.98
N GLU A 237 -2.94 7.38 2.90
CA GLU A 237 -1.90 6.53 2.32
C GLU A 237 -0.88 7.34 1.54
N GLY A 238 0.38 6.90 1.61
CA GLY A 238 1.53 7.62 1.05
C GLY A 238 1.36 7.92 -0.44
N TRP A 239 0.83 6.99 -1.24
CA TRP A 239 0.68 7.25 -2.68
C TRP A 239 -0.30 8.40 -3.00
N VAL A 240 -1.33 8.62 -2.17
CA VAL A 240 -2.25 9.74 -2.33
C VAL A 240 -1.59 11.03 -1.87
N ASP A 241 -0.90 10.98 -0.73
CA ASP A 241 -0.23 12.14 -0.14
C ASP A 241 0.91 12.65 -1.04
N GLU A 242 1.78 11.76 -1.51
CA GLU A 242 2.85 12.07 -2.46
C GLU A 242 2.30 12.59 -3.79
N GLY A 243 1.21 12.00 -4.29
CA GLY A 243 0.55 12.48 -5.50
C GLY A 243 -0.01 13.90 -5.36
N ALA A 244 -0.55 14.23 -4.18
CA ALA A 244 -1.01 15.58 -3.85
C ALA A 244 0.17 16.56 -3.71
N SER A 245 1.29 16.14 -3.11
CA SER A 245 2.48 16.97 -2.86
C SER A 245 3.19 17.33 -4.17
N GLU A 246 3.35 16.36 -5.06
CA GLU A 246 3.85 16.60 -6.43
C GLU A 246 2.90 17.50 -7.24
N LEU A 247 1.58 17.32 -7.10
CA LEU A 247 0.61 18.18 -7.76
C LEU A 247 0.65 19.63 -7.22
N ALA A 248 0.90 19.82 -5.92
CA ALA A 248 1.02 21.15 -5.33
C ALA A 248 2.15 21.97 -5.95
N MET A 249 3.30 21.34 -6.21
CA MET A 249 4.42 21.97 -6.93
C MET A 249 3.98 22.50 -8.31
N ARG A 250 3.25 21.66 -9.06
CA ARG A 250 2.72 22.03 -10.39
C ARG A 250 1.75 23.21 -10.33
N ILE A 251 0.84 23.21 -9.36
CA ILE A 251 -0.16 24.29 -9.18
C ILE A 251 0.54 25.60 -8.81
N ALA A 252 1.62 25.54 -8.03
CA ALA A 252 2.46 26.70 -7.70
C ALA A 252 3.33 27.20 -8.88
N GLY A 253 3.23 26.57 -10.04
CA GLY A 253 3.93 26.96 -11.26
C GLY A 253 5.35 26.41 -11.35
N TYR A 254 5.72 25.48 -10.48
CA TYR A 254 6.96 24.71 -10.60
C TYR A 254 6.67 23.51 -11.48
N GLU A 255 6.86 23.66 -12.79
CA GLU A 255 6.73 22.53 -13.71
C GLU A 255 7.87 21.54 -13.48
N SER A 256 7.52 20.31 -13.12
CA SER A 256 8.43 19.19 -13.19
C SER A 256 8.82 18.93 -14.64
N ALA A 257 9.94 18.25 -14.85
CA ALA A 257 10.20 17.60 -16.13
C ALA A 257 8.99 16.70 -16.51
N PRO A 258 8.72 16.48 -17.81
CA PRO A 258 7.70 15.51 -18.22
C PRO A 258 7.93 14.17 -17.51
N PRO A 259 6.87 13.40 -17.20
CA PRO A 259 6.96 12.16 -16.41
C PRO A 259 7.55 11.00 -17.22
N LEU A 260 8.76 11.19 -17.74
CA LEU A 260 9.38 10.31 -18.74
C LEU A 260 9.77 8.95 -18.16
N ALA A 261 10.02 8.85 -16.85
CA ALA A 261 10.40 7.58 -16.24
C ALA A 261 9.18 6.64 -16.19
N PHE A 262 8.04 7.13 -15.71
CA PHE A 262 6.77 6.41 -15.76
C PHE A 262 6.30 6.19 -17.20
N ALA A 263 6.38 7.20 -18.08
CA ALA A 263 5.98 7.06 -19.48
C ALA A 263 6.72 5.94 -20.22
N ARG A 264 8.00 5.72 -19.92
CA ARG A 264 8.80 4.64 -20.54
C ARG A 264 8.52 3.28 -19.94
N LYS A 265 8.24 3.22 -18.64
CA LYS A 265 8.06 1.98 -17.89
C LYS A 265 6.86 2.15 -16.92
N PRO A 266 5.62 2.05 -17.41
CA PRO A 266 4.40 2.33 -16.65
C PRO A 266 3.90 1.15 -15.80
N ASP A 267 4.67 0.08 -15.73
CA ASP A 267 4.40 -1.18 -15.02
C ASP A 267 4.73 -1.09 -13.51
N VAL A 268 4.40 0.04 -12.86
CA VAL A 268 4.50 0.21 -11.40
C VAL A 268 3.12 0.28 -10.77
N GLN A 269 2.99 -0.31 -9.59
CA GLN A 269 1.77 -0.23 -8.79
C GLN A 269 1.53 1.20 -8.36
N LEU A 270 0.33 1.72 -8.62
CA LEU A 270 -0.08 3.06 -8.16
C LEU A 270 -0.26 3.10 -6.65
N THR A 271 -0.85 2.06 -6.06
CA THR A 271 -1.30 2.01 -4.65
C THR A 271 -0.27 1.37 -3.70
N GLY A 272 1.00 1.31 -4.11
CA GLY A 272 2.08 0.63 -3.41
C GLY A 272 3.44 1.05 -3.95
N TRP A 273 4.46 1.03 -3.10
CA TRP A 273 5.78 1.56 -3.39
C TRP A 273 6.86 0.49 -3.31
N SER A 274 7.88 0.63 -4.17
CA SER A 274 9.04 -0.24 -4.19
C SER A 274 10.12 0.27 -3.22
N LYS A 275 10.77 -0.62 -2.46
CA LYS A 275 11.99 -0.26 -1.69
C LYS A 275 13.17 0.09 -2.61
N GLN A 276 13.09 -0.18 -3.92
CA GLN A 276 14.20 0.03 -4.85
C GLN A 276 14.36 1.52 -5.21
N PRO A 277 15.50 2.16 -4.89
CA PRO A 277 15.70 3.59 -5.16
C PRO A 277 15.53 3.98 -6.64
N SER A 278 15.88 3.07 -7.56
CA SER A 278 15.73 3.28 -9.01
C SER A 278 14.28 3.36 -9.50
N GLU A 279 13.32 2.89 -8.69
CA GLU A 279 11.91 2.84 -9.07
C GLU A 279 11.09 3.99 -8.48
N GLN A 280 11.57 4.63 -7.40
CA GLN A 280 10.86 5.68 -6.67
C GLN A 280 10.29 6.78 -7.58
N ILE A 281 11.10 7.32 -8.49
CA ILE A 281 10.66 8.38 -9.39
C ILE A 281 9.46 7.98 -10.27
N ARG A 282 9.28 6.69 -10.56
CA ARG A 282 8.13 6.20 -11.32
C ARG A 282 6.87 6.19 -10.46
N HIS A 283 6.97 5.88 -9.18
CA HIS A 283 5.85 5.95 -8.23
C HIS A 283 5.39 7.39 -8.00
N TYR A 284 6.31 8.32 -7.73
CA TYR A 284 6.00 9.77 -7.66
C TYR A 284 5.27 10.25 -8.91
N GLN A 285 5.79 9.91 -10.09
CA GLN A 285 5.17 10.30 -11.36
C GLN A 285 3.79 9.67 -11.57
N ALA A 286 3.59 8.40 -11.22
CA ALA A 286 2.30 7.73 -11.33
C ALA A 286 1.25 8.36 -10.41
N ALA A 287 1.60 8.55 -9.14
CA ALA A 287 0.75 9.16 -8.12
C ALA A 287 0.32 10.59 -8.51
N TYR A 288 1.29 11.43 -8.86
CA TYR A 288 1.04 12.77 -9.40
C TYR A 288 0.06 12.77 -10.56
N LEU A 289 0.32 11.90 -11.56
CA LEU A 289 -0.48 11.84 -12.77
C LEU A 289 -1.91 11.40 -12.49
N PHE A 290 -2.11 10.46 -11.56
CA PHE A 290 -3.44 10.02 -11.19
C PHE A 290 -4.23 11.13 -10.48
N VAL A 291 -3.68 11.75 -9.43
CA VAL A 291 -4.36 12.85 -8.71
C VAL A 291 -4.65 14.02 -9.65
N ARG A 292 -3.69 14.36 -10.53
CA ARG A 292 -3.87 15.36 -11.57
C ARG A 292 -5.01 15.01 -12.52
N TYR A 293 -5.05 13.77 -13.01
CA TYR A 293 -6.08 13.29 -13.93
C TYR A 293 -7.49 13.44 -13.32
N VAL A 294 -7.64 13.02 -12.06
CA VAL A 294 -8.92 13.14 -11.33
C VAL A 294 -9.33 14.60 -11.19
N ALA A 295 -8.42 15.47 -10.73
CA ALA A 295 -8.72 16.89 -10.57
C ALA A 295 -9.10 17.56 -11.89
N GLU A 296 -8.36 17.34 -12.97
CA GLU A 296 -8.67 17.90 -14.30
C GLU A 296 -10.01 17.37 -14.85
N ARG A 297 -10.33 16.08 -14.64
CA ARG A 297 -11.63 15.49 -15.01
C ARG A 297 -12.79 16.05 -14.19
N ALA A 298 -12.53 16.46 -12.95
CA ALA A 298 -13.50 17.05 -12.03
C ALA A 298 -13.63 18.58 -12.13
N GLY A 299 -13.07 19.20 -13.19
CA GLY A 299 -13.20 20.64 -13.43
C GLY A 299 -11.96 21.47 -13.05
N GLY A 300 -10.80 20.84 -12.87
CA GLY A 300 -9.52 21.50 -12.58
C GLY A 300 -9.20 21.58 -11.10
N TRP A 301 -8.26 22.46 -10.73
CA TRP A 301 -7.70 22.50 -9.36
C TRP A 301 -8.71 22.89 -8.29
N ASP A 302 -9.78 23.61 -8.64
CA ASP A 302 -10.86 23.92 -7.72
C ASP A 302 -11.61 22.66 -7.24
N ALA A 303 -11.39 21.50 -7.87
CA ALA A 303 -11.88 20.20 -7.39
C ALA A 303 -11.10 19.64 -6.19
N LEU A 304 -9.85 20.07 -5.96
CA LEU A 304 -8.99 19.46 -4.93
C LEU A 304 -9.59 19.52 -3.52
N PRO A 305 -10.16 20.66 -3.05
CA PRO A 305 -10.83 20.70 -1.75
C PRO A 305 -12.03 19.73 -1.63
N ARG A 306 -12.67 19.38 -2.75
CA ARG A 306 -13.82 18.44 -2.78
C ARG A 306 -13.39 16.98 -2.87
N ILE A 307 -12.27 16.72 -3.57
CA ILE A 307 -11.61 15.40 -3.60
C ILE A 307 -11.12 15.06 -2.20
N PHE A 308 -10.35 15.94 -1.57
CA PHE A 308 -9.80 15.78 -0.22
C PHE A 308 -10.79 16.18 0.89
N GLU A 309 -12.09 16.22 0.59
CA GLU A 309 -13.10 16.63 1.57
C GLU A 309 -13.20 15.62 2.72
N THR A 310 -13.09 14.32 2.41
CA THR A 310 -13.17 13.23 3.40
C THR A 310 -11.79 12.66 3.68
N CYS A 311 -11.67 11.93 4.80
CA CYS A 311 -10.46 11.20 5.16
C CYS A 311 -10.57 9.70 4.86
N ALA A 312 -11.37 9.33 3.85
CA ALA A 312 -11.32 7.98 3.32
C ALA A 312 -9.91 7.72 2.76
N ARG A 313 -9.42 6.49 2.95
CA ARG A 313 -8.01 6.13 2.76
C ARG A 313 -7.80 5.54 1.37
N GLY A 314 -6.70 5.90 0.71
CA GLY A 314 -6.30 5.32 -0.57
C GLY A 314 -7.38 5.39 -1.64
N GLU A 315 -7.71 4.25 -2.23
CA GLU A 315 -8.77 4.10 -3.23
C GLU A 315 -10.14 4.54 -2.69
N GLY A 316 -10.38 4.38 -1.38
CA GLY A 316 -11.60 4.80 -0.71
C GLY A 316 -11.86 6.30 -0.79
N LEU A 317 -10.81 7.13 -0.87
CA LEU A 317 -10.94 8.58 -1.10
C LEU A 317 -11.65 8.86 -2.44
N PHE A 318 -11.20 8.17 -3.48
CA PHE A 318 -11.74 8.33 -4.83
C PHE A 318 -13.11 7.69 -4.97
N ALA A 319 -13.37 6.57 -4.28
CA ALA A 319 -14.70 5.96 -4.22
C ALA A 319 -15.73 6.92 -3.58
N ASP A 320 -15.38 7.52 -2.44
CA ASP A 320 -16.22 8.51 -1.78
C ASP A 320 -16.45 9.74 -2.67
N PHE A 321 -15.40 10.27 -3.29
CA PHE A 321 -15.51 11.38 -4.23
C PHE A 321 -16.45 11.05 -5.41
N LEU A 322 -16.27 9.88 -6.05
CA LEU A 322 -17.11 9.44 -7.16
C LEU A 322 -18.58 9.27 -6.78
N SER A 323 -18.87 8.89 -5.53
CA SER A 323 -20.25 8.79 -5.03
C SER A 323 -20.96 10.16 -4.97
N ARG A 324 -20.20 11.25 -4.79
CA ARG A 324 -20.69 12.63 -4.71
C ARG A 324 -20.63 13.36 -6.05
N GLU A 325 -19.53 13.18 -6.79
CA GLU A 325 -19.24 13.81 -8.09
C GLU A 325 -18.82 12.76 -9.13
N PRO A 326 -19.79 12.05 -9.75
CA PRO A 326 -19.48 10.96 -10.67
C PRO A 326 -18.80 11.43 -11.95
N ILE A 327 -17.49 11.22 -12.06
CA ILE A 327 -16.74 11.36 -13.33
C ILE A 327 -16.47 10.01 -14.01
N ALA A 328 -16.63 8.91 -13.26
CA ALA A 328 -16.57 7.51 -13.69
C ALA A 328 -17.56 6.69 -12.84
N PRO A 329 -17.95 5.47 -13.26
CA PRO A 329 -18.85 4.62 -12.48
C PRO A 329 -18.29 4.19 -11.10
N ASP A 330 -17.00 3.87 -11.07
CA ASP A 330 -16.28 3.36 -9.91
C ASP A 330 -14.77 3.64 -10.06
N VAL A 331 -13.98 3.30 -9.04
CA VAL A 331 -12.54 3.53 -9.01
C VAL A 331 -11.80 2.71 -10.08
N ASP A 332 -12.22 1.47 -10.33
CA ASP A 332 -11.61 0.61 -11.35
C ASP A 332 -11.83 1.16 -12.75
N SER A 333 -13.02 1.67 -13.05
CA SER A 333 -13.33 2.36 -14.31
C SER A 333 -12.56 3.67 -14.44
N LEU A 334 -12.43 4.44 -13.36
CA LEU A 334 -11.62 5.67 -13.34
C LEU A 334 -10.14 5.37 -13.63
N PHE A 335 -9.61 4.33 -13.00
CA PHE A 335 -8.25 3.84 -13.22
C PHE A 335 -8.07 3.31 -14.65
N ALA A 336 -9.00 2.52 -15.16
CA ALA A 336 -8.98 2.05 -16.54
C ALA A 336 -9.01 3.21 -17.56
N ASP A 337 -9.80 4.26 -17.30
CA ASP A 337 -9.80 5.47 -18.13
C ASP A 337 -8.45 6.22 -18.06
N TRP A 338 -7.85 6.31 -16.87
CA TRP A 338 -6.53 6.92 -16.67
C TRP A 338 -5.42 6.20 -17.46
N THR A 339 -5.42 4.86 -17.47
CA THR A 339 -4.44 4.09 -18.26
C THR A 339 -4.57 4.36 -19.76
N VAL A 340 -5.78 4.53 -20.28
CA VAL A 340 -5.98 4.95 -21.68
C VAL A 340 -5.59 6.42 -21.89
N ALA A 341 -5.86 7.31 -20.93
CA ALA A 341 -5.44 8.70 -21.01
C ALA A 341 -3.91 8.82 -21.14
N ASN A 342 -3.16 8.03 -20.37
CA ASN A 342 -1.70 7.94 -20.44
C ASN A 342 -1.18 7.51 -21.82
N LEU A 343 -1.95 6.76 -22.59
CA LEU A 343 -1.59 6.36 -23.95
C LEU A 343 -2.00 7.39 -25.00
N LEU A 344 -3.22 7.91 -24.93
CA LEU A 344 -3.89 8.52 -26.08
C LEU A 344 -3.71 10.04 -26.16
N GLN A 345 -3.94 10.77 -25.06
CA GLN A 345 -3.95 12.24 -25.01
C GLN A 345 -4.91 12.92 -26.02
N ASP A 346 -6.11 12.35 -26.21
CA ASP A 346 -7.10 12.87 -27.17
C ASP A 346 -8.38 13.34 -26.46
N GLY A 347 -8.70 14.63 -26.62
CA GLY A 347 -9.89 15.27 -26.06
C GLY A 347 -11.19 15.03 -26.83
N ILE A 348 -11.12 14.45 -28.03
CA ILE A 348 -12.29 14.15 -28.86
C ILE A 348 -12.87 12.79 -28.45
N VAL A 349 -12.01 11.84 -28.06
CA VAL A 349 -12.39 10.46 -27.81
C VAL A 349 -12.99 10.30 -26.40
N GLY A 350 -14.03 9.46 -26.29
CA GLY A 350 -14.63 9.10 -24.99
C GLY A 350 -15.25 10.27 -24.22
N GLY A 351 -15.66 11.34 -24.90
CA GLY A 351 -16.15 12.55 -24.21
C GLY A 351 -15.04 13.35 -23.52
N GLY A 352 -13.80 13.23 -24.01
CA GLY A 352 -12.65 13.97 -23.50
C GLY A 352 -12.00 13.37 -22.25
N ARG A 353 -12.36 12.13 -21.88
CA ARG A 353 -11.81 11.45 -20.71
C ARG A 353 -10.39 10.90 -20.90
N TYR A 354 -9.88 10.82 -22.13
CA TYR A 354 -8.58 10.20 -22.41
C TYR A 354 -7.47 11.23 -22.68
N ARG A 355 -7.38 12.27 -21.84
CA ARG A 355 -6.35 13.31 -21.93
C ARG A 355 -6.08 14.00 -20.60
N TYR A 356 -4.95 14.72 -20.56
CA TYR A 356 -4.71 15.81 -19.60
C TYR A 356 -5.06 17.17 -20.22
N ALA A 357 -5.75 18.04 -19.48
CA ALA A 357 -6.21 19.34 -19.97
C ALA A 357 -5.05 20.32 -20.25
N GLY A 358 -3.95 20.24 -19.49
CA GLY A 358 -2.76 21.10 -19.60
C GLY A 358 -1.60 20.52 -20.42
N GLY A 359 -1.86 19.56 -21.31
CA GLY A 359 -0.82 18.80 -22.01
C GLY A 359 -0.32 17.60 -21.19
N GLY A 360 0.01 16.53 -21.89
CA GLY A 360 0.33 15.24 -21.29
C GLY A 360 1.55 14.56 -21.92
N PHE A 361 1.57 13.24 -21.81
CA PHE A 361 2.62 12.37 -22.32
C PHE A 361 2.00 11.14 -22.98
N HIS A 362 2.81 10.35 -23.67
CA HIS A 362 2.39 9.06 -24.20
C HIS A 362 3.18 7.95 -23.52
N ALA A 363 2.48 7.02 -22.90
CA ALA A 363 3.04 5.77 -22.40
C ALA A 363 3.63 4.96 -23.57
N SER A 364 4.79 4.36 -23.33
CA SER A 364 5.48 3.50 -24.27
C SER A 364 4.82 2.12 -24.32
N ALA A 365 4.87 1.48 -25.48
CA ALA A 365 4.47 0.08 -25.57
C ALA A 365 5.38 -0.77 -24.67
N THR A 366 4.79 -1.64 -23.86
CA THR A 366 5.54 -2.57 -22.99
C THR A 366 5.82 -3.89 -23.68
N GLY A 367 5.13 -4.18 -24.79
CA GLY A 367 5.37 -5.37 -25.58
C GLY A 367 4.59 -5.40 -26.89
N THR A 368 4.74 -6.50 -27.63
CA THR A 368 4.04 -6.77 -28.88
C THR A 368 3.60 -8.23 -28.87
N ALA A 369 2.31 -8.47 -29.08
CA ALA A 369 1.79 -9.81 -29.31
C ALA A 369 1.93 -10.17 -30.79
N THR A 370 2.35 -11.39 -31.07
CA THR A 370 2.51 -11.90 -32.44
C THR A 370 1.59 -13.08 -32.69
N VAL A 371 1.26 -13.32 -33.96
CA VAL A 371 0.57 -14.55 -34.34
C VAL A 371 1.47 -15.75 -33.99
N GLN A 372 0.90 -16.85 -33.49
CA GLN A 372 1.57 -18.13 -33.19
C GLN A 372 2.39 -18.22 -31.88
N ALA A 373 2.61 -17.12 -31.16
CA ALA A 373 3.30 -17.15 -29.85
C ALA A 373 2.52 -16.33 -28.82
N PRO A 374 2.19 -16.90 -27.65
CA PRO A 374 1.53 -16.13 -26.59
C PRO A 374 2.50 -15.08 -26.06
N PHE A 375 2.03 -13.83 -25.97
CA PHE A 375 2.69 -12.81 -25.16
C PHE A 375 2.37 -13.08 -23.69
N ILE A 376 3.39 -13.34 -22.88
CA ILE A 376 3.24 -13.56 -21.44
C ILE A 376 3.61 -12.28 -20.70
N GLY A 377 2.76 -11.84 -19.78
CA GLY A 377 3.01 -10.70 -18.93
C GLY A 377 2.77 -11.02 -17.46
N SER A 378 3.40 -10.23 -16.59
CA SER A 378 3.13 -10.18 -15.17
C SER A 378 3.14 -8.71 -14.76
N LEU A 379 2.15 -8.28 -13.98
CA LEU A 379 1.96 -6.89 -13.61
C LEU A 379 1.59 -6.79 -12.13
N PRO A 380 2.20 -5.84 -11.39
CA PRO A 380 1.65 -5.40 -10.11
C PRO A 380 0.21 -4.88 -10.27
N GLN A 381 -0.55 -4.89 -9.17
CA GLN A 381 -1.89 -4.32 -9.14
C GLN A 381 -1.88 -2.83 -9.42
N TYR A 382 -2.96 -2.28 -9.98
CA TYR A 382 -3.05 -0.85 -10.31
C TYR A 382 -1.86 -0.33 -11.15
N ALA A 383 -1.35 -1.18 -12.05
CA ALA A 383 -0.35 -0.85 -13.06
C ALA A 383 -0.92 -1.06 -14.48
N ALA A 384 -0.15 -0.75 -15.53
CA ALA A 384 -0.60 -0.96 -16.90
C ALA A 384 0.49 -1.48 -17.85
N ASN A 385 0.12 -2.46 -18.68
CA ASN A 385 0.85 -2.83 -19.89
C ASN A 385 0.14 -2.31 -21.14
N TYR A 386 0.96 -1.99 -22.15
CA TYR A 386 0.55 -1.45 -23.44
C TYR A 386 1.07 -2.38 -24.53
N VAL A 387 0.27 -3.39 -24.88
CA VAL A 387 0.67 -4.47 -25.78
C VAL A 387 0.23 -4.13 -27.21
N ASN A 388 1.18 -3.95 -28.13
CA ASN A 388 0.84 -3.80 -29.54
C ASN A 388 0.19 -5.09 -30.05
N LEU A 389 -0.90 -4.95 -30.79
CA LEU A 389 -1.58 -6.04 -31.47
C LEU A 389 -1.32 -5.97 -32.98
N PRO A 390 -1.26 -7.11 -33.67
CA PRO A 390 -1.15 -7.11 -35.12
C PRO A 390 -2.43 -6.57 -35.76
N VAL A 391 -2.26 -5.87 -36.88
CA VAL A 391 -3.37 -5.45 -37.75
C VAL A 391 -3.55 -6.53 -38.82
N ALA A 392 -4.41 -7.51 -38.54
CA ALA A 392 -4.70 -8.64 -39.42
C ALA A 392 -6.07 -9.23 -39.08
N PRO A 393 -6.73 -9.96 -40.00
CA PRO A 393 -7.93 -10.72 -39.66
C PRO A 393 -7.61 -11.81 -38.63
N GLY A 394 -8.44 -11.91 -37.60
CA GLY A 394 -8.24 -12.89 -36.55
C GLY A 394 -8.91 -12.51 -35.23
N SER A 395 -8.48 -13.19 -34.18
CA SER A 395 -8.97 -12.97 -32.82
C SER A 395 -7.82 -12.97 -31.82
N VAL A 396 -8.06 -12.33 -30.69
CA VAL A 396 -7.20 -12.34 -29.53
C VAL A 396 -7.92 -13.11 -28.43
N SER A 397 -7.20 -14.05 -27.81
CA SER A 397 -7.59 -14.68 -26.56
C SER A 397 -6.70 -14.14 -25.44
N PHE A 398 -7.32 -13.74 -24.34
CA PHE A 398 -6.68 -13.31 -23.11
C PHE A 398 -6.98 -14.35 -22.03
N ALA A 399 -5.97 -14.70 -21.25
CA ALA A 399 -6.13 -15.51 -20.04
C ALA A 399 -5.22 -14.94 -18.95
N GLY A 400 -5.83 -14.39 -17.91
CA GLY A 400 -5.15 -13.91 -16.71
C GLY A 400 -5.48 -14.77 -15.50
N ASP A 401 -4.73 -14.58 -14.42
CA ASP A 401 -5.07 -15.16 -13.12
C ASP A 401 -6.48 -14.70 -12.70
N ALA A 402 -7.31 -15.63 -12.19
CA ALA A 402 -8.66 -15.32 -11.72
C ALA A 402 -8.69 -14.81 -10.26
N SER A 403 -7.59 -15.02 -9.54
CA SER A 403 -7.41 -14.62 -8.14
C SER A 403 -5.94 -14.39 -7.85
N VAL A 404 -5.64 -13.53 -6.88
CA VAL A 404 -4.27 -13.19 -6.47
C VAL A 404 -4.13 -13.36 -4.94
N PRO A 405 -3.02 -13.90 -4.43
CA PRO A 405 -2.81 -14.00 -2.98
C PRO A 405 -2.61 -12.61 -2.35
N LEU A 406 -2.95 -12.48 -1.06
CA LEU A 406 -2.64 -11.28 -0.28
C LEU A 406 -1.19 -11.24 0.22
N LEU A 407 -0.61 -12.41 0.47
CA LEU A 407 0.67 -12.58 1.14
C LEU A 407 1.57 -13.52 0.34
N SER A 408 2.89 -13.28 0.36
CA SER A 408 3.90 -14.14 -0.27
C SER A 408 4.17 -15.44 0.51
N ILE A 409 3.13 -16.01 1.10
CA ILE A 409 3.10 -17.29 1.82
C ILE A 409 1.87 -18.09 1.37
N ALA A 410 1.98 -19.42 1.38
CA ALA A 410 0.85 -20.27 1.04
C ALA A 410 -0.22 -20.21 2.12
N VAL A 411 -1.42 -19.73 1.76
CA VAL A 411 -2.59 -19.63 2.64
C VAL A 411 -3.82 -20.18 1.92
N ASP A 412 -4.55 -21.06 2.60
CA ASP A 412 -5.82 -21.65 2.22
C ASP A 412 -6.65 -21.96 3.48
N SER A 413 -7.83 -22.55 3.29
CA SER A 413 -8.75 -22.86 4.40
C SER A 413 -8.18 -23.83 5.45
N SER A 414 -7.19 -24.66 5.09
CA SER A 414 -6.55 -25.64 5.97
C SER A 414 -5.40 -25.07 6.80
N ASN A 415 -4.83 -23.94 6.37
CA ASN A 415 -3.69 -23.29 7.04
C ASN A 415 -3.87 -21.77 7.20
N ALA A 416 -5.13 -21.34 7.38
CA ALA A 416 -5.52 -19.95 7.55
C ALA A 416 -4.66 -19.21 8.58
N VAL A 417 -4.48 -17.91 8.37
CA VAL A 417 -3.61 -17.05 9.18
C VAL A 417 -4.38 -15.83 9.68
N TRP A 418 -3.96 -15.29 10.82
CA TRP A 418 -4.33 -13.95 11.24
C TRP A 418 -3.33 -12.98 10.63
N TRP A 419 -3.80 -12.03 9.84
CA TRP A 419 -2.99 -11.02 9.17
C TRP A 419 -3.30 -9.63 9.72
N SER A 420 -2.27 -8.83 9.93
CA SER A 420 -2.35 -7.48 10.51
C SER A 420 -3.03 -6.43 9.63
N ASN A 421 -3.34 -6.79 8.37
CA ASN A 421 -3.57 -5.85 7.29
C ASN A 421 -2.31 -5.01 6.99
N ARG A 422 -2.39 -4.10 6.01
CA ARG A 422 -1.30 -3.19 5.64
C ARG A 422 -1.80 -1.80 5.26
N GLY A 423 -0.96 -0.81 5.50
CA GLY A 423 -1.18 0.59 5.17
C GLY A 423 -0.31 1.51 6.04
N ASP A 424 -0.17 2.77 5.64
CA ASP A 424 0.58 3.78 6.39
C ASP A 424 -0.27 4.31 7.57
N ASN A 425 0.31 4.79 8.66
CA ASN A 425 -0.40 5.35 9.82
C ASN A 425 -1.50 4.43 10.38
N LEU A 426 -1.22 3.13 10.47
CA LEU A 426 -2.11 2.08 10.95
C LEU A 426 -1.81 1.74 12.42
N ASP A 427 -2.83 1.34 13.18
CA ASP A 427 -2.72 0.81 14.55
C ASP A 427 -3.70 -0.38 14.72
N SER A 428 -3.41 -1.46 13.98
CA SER A 428 -4.25 -2.65 13.90
C SER A 428 -4.04 -3.57 15.10
N ARG A 429 -5.11 -4.07 15.71
CA ARG A 429 -5.06 -4.88 16.93
C ARG A 429 -5.80 -6.22 16.79
N LEU A 430 -5.24 -7.26 17.39
CA LEU A 430 -5.87 -8.58 17.54
C LEU A 430 -5.82 -8.96 19.03
N THR A 431 -6.96 -8.92 19.71
CA THR A 431 -7.02 -9.07 21.17
C THR A 431 -7.75 -10.35 21.58
N ARG A 432 -7.26 -11.05 22.61
CA ARG A 432 -7.88 -12.23 23.22
C ARG A 432 -7.88 -12.14 24.73
N ARG A 433 -8.95 -12.66 25.36
CA ARG A 433 -8.97 -12.94 26.80
C ARG A 433 -8.35 -14.31 27.09
N VAL A 434 -7.40 -14.35 28.04
CA VAL A 434 -6.71 -15.56 28.47
C VAL A 434 -6.84 -15.71 29.98
N ASN A 435 -7.32 -16.87 30.44
CA ASN A 435 -7.40 -17.17 31.86
C ASN A 435 -6.16 -17.93 32.32
N LEU A 436 -5.35 -17.32 33.19
CA LEU A 436 -4.15 -17.92 33.81
C LEU A 436 -4.33 -18.11 35.33
N THR A 437 -5.56 -18.05 35.87
CA THR A 437 -5.80 -18.07 37.34
C THR A 437 -5.32 -19.33 38.03
N ASP A 438 -5.32 -20.46 37.32
CA ASP A 438 -5.10 -21.78 37.91
C ASP A 438 -3.68 -22.33 37.64
N VAL A 439 -2.80 -21.51 37.04
CA VAL A 439 -1.42 -21.87 36.73
C VAL A 439 -0.43 -20.97 37.45
N THR A 440 0.79 -21.46 37.66
CA THR A 440 1.90 -20.72 38.30
C THR A 440 2.98 -20.30 37.32
N GLU A 441 2.94 -20.85 36.10
CA GLU A 441 3.78 -20.53 34.96
C GLU A 441 2.94 -20.64 33.69
N ALA A 442 3.27 -19.86 32.66
CA ALA A 442 2.58 -19.90 31.39
C ALA A 442 3.51 -19.43 30.27
N THR A 443 3.37 -20.03 29.09
CA THR A 443 4.19 -19.69 27.92
C THR A 443 3.31 -19.60 26.70
N LEU A 444 3.38 -18.47 25.99
CA LEU A 444 2.74 -18.31 24.68
C LEU A 444 3.68 -18.86 23.60
N ARG A 445 3.14 -19.64 22.67
CA ARG A 445 3.81 -20.07 21.45
C ARG A 445 2.97 -19.74 20.24
N PHE A 446 3.59 -19.33 19.15
CA PHE A 446 2.94 -19.08 17.86
C PHE A 446 3.98 -19.12 16.74
N SER A 447 3.54 -19.32 15.49
CA SER A 447 4.39 -19.11 14.32
C SER A 447 4.05 -17.77 13.68
N ALA A 448 5.07 -17.03 13.26
CA ALA A 448 4.95 -15.72 12.64
C ALA A 448 5.67 -15.64 11.29
N TRP A 449 5.14 -14.82 10.39
CA TRP A 449 5.77 -14.40 9.14
C TRP A 449 5.53 -12.90 8.96
N TYR A 450 6.54 -12.14 8.50
CA TYR A 450 6.36 -10.70 8.32
C TYR A 450 7.27 -10.07 7.27
N ASP A 451 6.76 -9.00 6.66
CA ASP A 451 7.44 -8.08 5.76
C ASP A 451 6.98 -6.65 6.10
N LEU A 452 7.80 -5.96 6.88
CA LEU A 452 7.55 -4.65 7.47
C LEU A 452 8.62 -3.64 6.99
N GLU A 453 8.40 -2.36 7.24
CA GLU A 453 9.49 -1.39 7.19
C GLU A 453 10.43 -1.56 8.39
N ASP A 454 11.72 -1.73 8.12
CA ASP A 454 12.71 -1.94 9.16
C ASP A 454 12.95 -0.65 9.96
N GLN A 455 12.83 -0.73 11.28
CA GLN A 455 13.03 0.38 12.25
C GLN A 455 11.92 1.45 12.29
N PHE A 456 10.87 1.33 11.47
CA PHE A 456 9.74 2.26 11.39
C PHE A 456 8.41 1.60 11.73
N ASP A 457 8.14 0.44 11.12
CA ASP A 457 6.95 -0.37 11.37
C ASP A 457 7.24 -1.42 12.44
N TYR A 458 6.32 -1.58 13.39
CA TYR A 458 6.48 -2.52 14.50
C TYR A 458 5.22 -3.33 14.78
N VAL A 459 5.42 -4.60 15.12
CA VAL A 459 4.43 -5.41 15.81
C VAL A 459 4.82 -5.58 17.27
N TYR A 460 3.87 -5.32 18.16
CA TYR A 460 4.01 -5.52 19.60
C TYR A 460 3.09 -6.65 20.06
N LEU A 461 3.63 -7.52 20.92
CA LEU A 461 2.82 -8.37 21.77
C LEU A 461 2.72 -7.71 23.13
N SER A 462 1.50 -7.56 23.66
CA SER A 462 1.29 -6.94 24.95
C SER A 462 0.22 -7.65 25.77
N ALA A 463 0.29 -7.50 27.10
CA ALA A 463 -0.70 -8.03 28.04
C ALA A 463 -1.25 -6.95 28.98
N SER A 464 -2.52 -7.10 29.36
CA SER A 464 -3.22 -6.19 30.25
C SER A 464 -4.00 -6.95 31.33
N ARG A 465 -3.97 -6.44 32.58
CA ARG A 465 -4.73 -6.96 33.72
C ARG A 465 -5.94 -6.11 34.10
N ASP A 466 -6.08 -4.92 33.52
CA ASP A 466 -7.04 -3.89 33.96
C ASP A 466 -8.14 -3.64 32.92
N GLY A 467 -8.41 -4.64 32.08
CA GLY A 467 -9.40 -4.56 31.01
C GLY A 467 -8.93 -3.75 29.81
N GLY A 468 -7.62 -3.62 29.59
CA GLY A 468 -7.04 -2.95 28.43
C GLY A 468 -6.80 -1.45 28.62
N LYS A 469 -6.79 -0.95 29.86
CA LYS A 469 -6.48 0.46 30.15
C LYS A 469 -4.98 0.71 30.09
N THR A 470 -4.18 -0.23 30.58
CA THR A 470 -2.72 -0.22 30.46
C THR A 470 -2.24 -1.54 29.86
N TRP A 471 -1.14 -1.46 29.11
CA TRP A 471 -0.55 -2.58 28.39
C TRP A 471 0.94 -2.69 28.71
N GLN A 472 1.39 -3.88 29.07
CA GLN A 472 2.79 -4.20 29.20
C GLN A 472 3.24 -4.89 27.91
N VAL A 473 4.18 -4.28 27.18
CA VAL A 473 4.85 -4.92 26.03
C VAL A 473 5.67 -6.10 26.53
N LEU A 474 5.55 -7.24 25.84
CA LEU A 474 6.20 -8.50 26.17
C LEU A 474 7.31 -8.77 25.15
N PRO A 475 8.55 -9.06 25.60
CA PRO A 475 9.65 -9.33 24.69
C PRO A 475 9.46 -10.68 24.00
N GLY A 476 9.55 -10.68 22.67
CA GLY A 476 9.64 -11.87 21.83
C GLY A 476 11.06 -12.36 21.66
N GLN A 477 11.25 -13.59 21.16
CA GLN A 477 12.61 -14.11 20.92
C GLN A 477 13.32 -13.36 19.79
N HIS A 478 12.56 -12.94 18.77
CA HIS A 478 13.06 -12.18 17.64
C HIS A 478 12.57 -10.72 17.63
N ALA A 479 11.96 -10.26 18.72
CA ALA A 479 11.67 -8.85 18.91
C ALA A 479 12.97 -8.09 19.21
N VAL A 480 13.07 -6.85 18.75
CA VAL A 480 14.25 -6.02 18.94
C VAL A 480 13.87 -4.72 19.65
N SER A 481 14.82 -4.18 20.41
CA SER A 481 14.77 -2.79 20.87
C SER A 481 15.67 -1.95 19.98
N ASP A 482 15.10 -0.95 19.32
CA ASP A 482 15.79 0.04 18.51
C ASP A 482 15.46 1.49 18.93
N GLU A 483 16.41 2.15 19.59
CA GLU A 483 16.26 3.55 20.00
C GLU A 483 16.65 4.56 18.90
N ALA A 484 17.07 4.12 17.71
CA ALA A 484 17.64 4.99 16.69
C ALA A 484 16.62 5.96 16.08
N THR A 485 15.40 5.50 15.79
CA THR A 485 14.31 6.29 15.18
C THR A 485 13.29 6.84 16.19
N THR A 486 13.30 6.36 17.44
CA THR A 486 12.27 6.65 18.46
C THR A 486 10.82 6.33 18.08
N ASN A 487 10.62 5.64 16.95
CA ASN A 487 9.32 5.11 16.51
C ASN A 487 8.85 3.95 17.37
N GLN A 488 9.75 3.29 18.09
CA GLN A 488 9.41 2.17 18.96
C GLN A 488 8.71 2.57 20.26
N TYR A 489 7.79 1.73 20.73
CA TYR A 489 7.09 1.85 22.03
C TYR A 489 7.47 0.75 23.04
N GLY A 490 8.44 -0.08 22.69
CA GLY A 490 8.93 -1.24 23.43
C GLY A 490 9.64 -2.20 22.47
N GLU A 491 10.08 -3.36 22.96
CA GLU A 491 10.59 -4.40 22.08
C GLU A 491 9.49 -4.90 21.13
N GLY A 492 9.77 -4.93 19.83
CA GLY A 492 8.82 -5.34 18.81
C GLY A 492 9.49 -6.01 17.61
N TRP A 493 8.69 -6.72 16.80
CA TRP A 493 9.15 -7.24 15.52
C TRP A 493 9.11 -6.14 14.47
N THR A 494 10.20 -6.01 13.71
CA THR A 494 10.36 -5.05 12.60
C THR A 494 11.20 -5.70 11.50
N GLY A 495 11.26 -5.10 10.31
CA GLY A 495 11.99 -5.65 9.17
C GLY A 495 11.28 -6.84 8.51
N SER A 496 12.00 -7.90 8.15
CA SER A 496 11.40 -9.06 7.45
C SER A 496 11.91 -10.40 7.99
N SER A 497 11.01 -11.39 8.07
CA SER A 497 11.36 -12.80 8.34
C SER A 497 11.80 -13.56 7.07
N GLY A 498 11.86 -12.91 5.91
CA GLY A 498 12.15 -13.53 4.62
C GLY A 498 11.00 -14.39 4.10
N THR A 499 11.32 -15.57 3.57
CA THR A 499 10.32 -16.52 3.05
C THR A 499 9.80 -17.49 4.09
N ASP A 500 10.41 -17.51 5.28
CA ASP A 500 10.20 -18.57 6.26
C ASP A 500 9.32 -18.09 7.42
N TRP A 501 8.57 -19.03 7.97
CA TRP A 501 7.91 -18.86 9.25
C TRP A 501 8.94 -18.98 10.37
N ILE A 502 8.85 -18.09 11.36
CA ILE A 502 9.61 -18.18 12.60
C ILE A 502 8.68 -18.68 13.72
N ASP A 503 9.22 -19.50 14.61
CA ASP A 503 8.52 -19.89 15.83
C ASP A 503 8.89 -18.94 16.96
N GLU A 504 7.89 -18.46 17.67
CA GLU A 504 8.02 -17.54 18.80
C GLU A 504 7.62 -18.22 20.11
N GLU A 505 8.32 -17.87 21.18
CA GLU A 505 8.00 -18.26 22.54
C GLU A 505 8.13 -17.06 23.48
N VAL A 506 7.04 -16.73 24.17
CA VAL A 506 6.96 -15.55 25.06
C VAL A 506 6.54 -15.98 26.45
N ASP A 507 7.28 -15.53 27.46
CA ASP A 507 6.98 -15.82 28.86
C ASP A 507 5.75 -15.03 29.35
N LEU A 508 4.73 -15.77 29.78
CA LEU A 508 3.53 -15.22 30.41
C LEU A 508 3.51 -15.47 31.93
N THR A 509 4.54 -16.10 32.50
CA THR A 509 4.67 -16.39 33.94
C THR A 509 4.46 -15.18 34.83
N PRO A 510 4.90 -13.95 34.48
CA PRO A 510 4.60 -12.78 35.30
C PRO A 510 3.11 -12.57 35.56
N PHE A 511 2.23 -13.05 34.66
CA PHE A 511 0.76 -12.93 34.69
C PHE A 511 0.02 -14.16 35.23
N ALA A 512 0.74 -15.19 35.65
CA ALA A 512 0.15 -16.36 36.29
C ALA A 512 -0.69 -15.96 37.52
N GLY A 513 -1.80 -16.67 37.76
CA GLY A 513 -2.77 -16.35 38.81
C GLY A 513 -3.77 -15.23 38.48
N SER A 514 -3.82 -14.76 37.22
CA SER A 514 -4.74 -13.69 36.78
C SER A 514 -5.45 -14.03 35.47
N GLU A 515 -6.59 -13.38 35.21
CA GLU A 515 -7.12 -13.26 33.85
C GLU A 515 -6.47 -12.05 33.17
N ILE A 516 -6.09 -12.19 31.90
CA ILE A 516 -5.46 -11.13 31.11
C ILE A 516 -6.15 -10.92 29.77
N LEU A 517 -5.95 -9.73 29.19
CA LEU A 517 -6.05 -9.54 27.75
C LEU A 517 -4.65 -9.66 27.14
N LEU A 518 -4.53 -10.41 26.06
CA LEU A 518 -3.34 -10.55 25.23
C LEU A 518 -3.62 -9.87 23.88
N ARG A 519 -2.67 -9.08 23.36
CA ARG A 519 -2.86 -8.31 22.12
C ARG A 519 -1.62 -8.37 21.23
N PHE A 520 -1.84 -8.70 19.95
CA PHE A 520 -0.92 -8.35 18.88
C PHE A 520 -1.34 -7.00 18.29
N GLU A 521 -0.42 -6.04 18.21
CA GLU A 521 -0.67 -4.68 17.76
C GLU A 521 0.35 -4.30 16.68
N TYR A 522 -0.11 -3.97 15.47
CA TYR A 522 0.71 -3.55 14.34
C TYR A 522 0.60 -2.05 14.14
N VAL A 523 1.72 -1.35 14.32
CA VAL A 523 1.81 0.11 14.23
C VAL A 523 2.73 0.49 13.09
N THR A 524 2.23 1.29 12.15
CA THR A 524 3.01 1.79 11.00
C THR A 524 3.21 3.29 11.04
N ASP A 525 4.29 3.76 10.44
CA ASP A 525 4.65 5.17 10.41
C ASP A 525 3.96 5.93 9.25
N GLN A 526 4.46 7.10 8.82
CA GLN A 526 3.77 7.93 7.83
C GLN A 526 3.88 7.43 6.39
N SER A 527 4.89 6.64 6.04
CA SER A 527 5.10 6.26 4.65
C SER A 527 6.02 5.07 4.50
N TYR A 528 5.74 4.34 3.42
CA TYR A 528 6.19 3.00 3.14
C TYR A 528 5.63 1.97 4.13
N ASN A 529 5.16 0.86 3.59
CA ASN A 529 4.76 -0.30 4.37
C ASN A 529 4.94 -1.55 3.50
N GLY A 530 5.31 -2.66 4.14
CA GLY A 530 5.41 -3.96 3.47
C GLY A 530 4.06 -4.69 3.39
N GLN A 531 4.11 -6.02 3.26
CA GLN A 531 2.91 -6.86 3.29
C GLN A 531 2.26 -6.99 4.68
N GLY A 532 2.96 -6.61 5.75
CA GLY A 532 2.47 -6.68 7.13
C GLY A 532 2.93 -7.94 7.86
N PHE A 533 2.16 -8.36 8.86
CA PHE A 533 2.49 -9.47 9.77
C PHE A 533 1.39 -10.52 9.76
N ALA A 534 1.78 -11.79 9.69
CA ALA A 534 0.89 -12.93 9.78
C ALA A 534 1.28 -13.85 10.94
N LEU A 535 0.29 -14.38 11.66
CA LEU A 535 0.48 -15.37 12.72
C LEU A 535 -0.51 -16.53 12.62
N ARG A 536 -0.11 -17.67 13.18
CA ARG A 536 -0.93 -18.87 13.32
C ARG A 536 -0.42 -19.77 14.45
N ASP A 537 -1.15 -20.87 14.68
CA ASP A 537 -0.73 -21.96 15.55
C ASP A 537 -0.49 -21.51 17.01
N VAL A 538 -1.42 -20.69 17.53
CA VAL A 538 -1.30 -20.10 18.88
C VAL A 538 -1.54 -21.16 19.95
N ARG A 539 -0.59 -21.29 20.89
CA ARG A 539 -0.63 -22.26 21.99
C ARG A 539 -0.26 -21.64 23.32
N ILE A 540 -0.95 -22.07 24.37
CA ILE A 540 -0.54 -21.89 25.79
C ILE A 540 -0.72 -23.25 26.48
N PRO A 541 0.30 -24.13 26.44
CA PRO A 541 0.17 -25.52 26.89
C PRO A 541 -0.30 -25.68 28.34
N GLN A 542 0.12 -24.78 29.24
CA GLN A 542 -0.17 -24.84 30.67
C GLN A 542 -1.67 -24.72 30.99
N ILE A 543 -2.45 -24.10 30.09
CA ILE A 543 -3.92 -24.01 30.21
C ILE A 543 -4.66 -24.85 29.16
N GLY A 544 -3.92 -25.68 28.40
CA GLY A 544 -4.47 -26.53 27.34
C GLY A 544 -4.98 -25.75 26.11
N LEU A 545 -4.53 -24.51 25.90
CA LEU A 545 -4.89 -23.74 24.71
C LEU A 545 -4.05 -24.21 23.52
N ASP A 546 -4.73 -24.71 22.48
CA ASP A 546 -4.11 -25.17 21.23
C ASP A 546 -5.01 -24.79 20.04
N GLU A 547 -4.60 -23.76 19.30
CA GLU A 547 -5.34 -23.21 18.16
C GLU A 547 -4.57 -23.45 16.86
N PRO A 548 -4.86 -24.51 16.10
CA PRO A 548 -4.20 -24.75 14.82
C PRO A 548 -4.65 -23.71 13.79
N GLY A 549 -3.70 -23.11 13.07
CA GLY A 549 -3.99 -22.03 12.11
C GLY A 549 -4.50 -20.75 12.81
N ALA A 550 -5.43 -20.06 12.15
CA ALA A 550 -6.19 -18.95 12.68
C ALA A 550 -7.63 -19.37 12.99
N VAL A 551 -7.95 -19.48 14.28
CA VAL A 551 -9.26 -19.92 14.78
C VAL A 551 -10.18 -18.72 15.00
N GLU A 552 -11.41 -18.80 14.47
CA GLU A 552 -12.43 -17.74 14.60
C GLU A 552 -13.08 -17.69 15.99
N GLY A 553 -13.69 -16.55 16.31
CA GLY A 553 -14.60 -16.38 17.46
C GLY A 553 -13.93 -16.15 18.81
N ALA A 554 -12.68 -16.55 18.99
CA ALA A 554 -11.96 -16.38 20.26
C ALA A 554 -11.06 -15.13 20.30
N TRP A 555 -10.70 -14.60 19.13
CA TRP A 555 -9.99 -13.34 18.95
C TRP A 555 -10.94 -12.22 18.53
N THR A 556 -10.69 -11.01 19.02
CA THR A 556 -11.39 -9.78 18.62
C THR A 556 -10.45 -8.95 17.73
N PRO A 557 -10.67 -8.96 16.40
CA PRO A 557 -9.90 -8.12 15.48
C PRO A 557 -10.42 -6.67 15.46
N ASP A 558 -9.48 -5.74 15.35
CA ASP A 558 -9.66 -4.33 15.00
C ASP A 558 -8.57 -4.00 13.97
N GLY A 559 -8.88 -4.19 12.69
CA GLY A 559 -7.94 -4.05 11.58
C GLY A 559 -7.21 -5.33 11.18
N TRP A 560 -7.11 -6.31 12.07
CA TRP A 560 -6.65 -7.66 11.70
C TRP A 560 -7.72 -8.45 10.98
N LEU A 561 -7.29 -9.37 10.12
CA LEU A 561 -8.15 -10.18 9.30
C LEU A 561 -7.71 -11.64 9.35
N ARG A 562 -8.67 -12.55 9.43
CA ARG A 562 -8.40 -13.95 9.10
C ARG A 562 -8.27 -14.04 7.58
N VAL A 563 -7.20 -14.64 7.09
CA VAL A 563 -6.96 -14.90 5.66
C VAL A 563 -6.94 -16.41 5.46
N ASP A 564 -7.82 -16.89 4.59
CA ASP A 564 -8.05 -18.30 4.32
C ASP A 564 -8.28 -18.61 2.84
N ALA A 565 -8.12 -17.60 1.97
CA ALA A 565 -8.22 -17.69 0.53
C ALA A 565 -7.46 -16.52 -0.13
N PRO A 566 -7.13 -16.60 -1.43
CA PRO A 566 -6.76 -15.42 -2.22
C PRO A 566 -7.96 -14.47 -2.39
N ILE A 567 -7.76 -13.33 -3.04
CA ILE A 567 -8.83 -12.40 -3.44
C ILE A 567 -9.06 -12.46 -4.96
N PRO A 568 -10.24 -12.06 -5.48
CA PRO A 568 -10.51 -12.05 -6.91
C PRO A 568 -9.58 -11.06 -7.62
N GLU A 569 -9.18 -11.41 -8.83
CA GLU A 569 -8.41 -10.55 -9.73
C GLU A 569 -9.33 -9.92 -10.76
N HIS A 570 -9.25 -8.59 -10.95
CA HIS A 570 -10.06 -7.88 -11.93
C HIS A 570 -9.19 -7.35 -13.06
N TRP A 571 -9.45 -7.82 -14.28
CA TRP A 571 -8.71 -7.40 -15.47
C TRP A 571 -9.43 -6.28 -16.22
N ASN A 572 -8.92 -5.05 -16.10
CA ASN A 572 -9.43 -3.88 -16.81
C ASN A 572 -8.82 -3.80 -18.22
N LEU A 573 -9.47 -4.43 -19.19
CA LEU A 573 -8.99 -4.47 -20.58
C LEU A 573 -9.60 -3.36 -21.44
N ARG A 574 -8.76 -2.67 -22.22
CA ARG A 574 -9.17 -1.68 -23.24
C ARG A 574 -8.42 -1.93 -24.53
N VAL A 575 -9.14 -2.03 -25.65
CA VAL A 575 -8.53 -2.11 -26.98
C VAL A 575 -8.63 -0.74 -27.65
N VAL A 576 -7.47 -0.15 -27.92
CA VAL A 576 -7.35 1.14 -28.62
C VAL A 576 -7.01 0.89 -30.08
N ARG A 577 -7.86 1.37 -30.98
CA ARG A 577 -7.75 1.17 -32.43
C ARG A 577 -7.70 2.53 -33.13
N TRP A 578 -6.66 2.75 -33.92
CA TRP A 578 -6.56 3.93 -34.80
C TRP A 578 -7.08 3.54 -36.17
N THR A 579 -8.27 4.00 -36.57
CA THR A 579 -8.86 3.69 -37.88
C THR A 579 -8.95 4.95 -38.75
N PRO A 580 -9.22 4.83 -40.06
CA PRO A 580 -9.46 5.97 -40.94
C PRO A 580 -10.62 6.88 -40.49
N GLN A 581 -11.55 6.37 -39.67
CA GLN A 581 -12.69 7.11 -39.14
C GLN A 581 -12.40 7.78 -37.78
N GLY A 582 -11.21 7.57 -37.22
CA GLY A 582 -10.80 8.10 -35.93
C GLY A 582 -10.33 7.01 -34.96
N VAL A 583 -10.01 7.43 -33.74
CA VAL A 583 -9.59 6.50 -32.69
C VAL A 583 -10.81 5.94 -31.96
N ARG A 584 -10.84 4.63 -31.75
CA ARG A 584 -11.82 3.95 -30.90
C ARG A 584 -11.14 3.30 -29.70
N VAL A 585 -11.84 3.32 -28.57
CA VAL A 585 -11.43 2.68 -27.33
C VAL A 585 -12.58 1.80 -26.89
N ASP A 586 -12.39 0.48 -26.98
CA ASP A 586 -13.42 -0.50 -26.71
C ASP A 586 -13.06 -1.29 -25.44
N PRO A 587 -13.91 -1.31 -24.40
CA PRO A 587 -13.71 -2.20 -23.27
C PRO A 587 -13.88 -3.66 -23.71
N VAL A 588 -13.11 -4.55 -23.10
CA VAL A 588 -13.24 -6.00 -23.28
C VAL A 588 -13.74 -6.58 -21.97
N ALA A 589 -14.90 -7.24 -22.01
CA ALA A 589 -15.41 -7.97 -20.85
C ALA A 589 -14.53 -9.19 -20.59
N VAL A 590 -14.20 -9.40 -19.31
CA VAL A 590 -13.42 -10.55 -18.84
C VAL A 590 -14.35 -11.41 -17.99
N ASP A 591 -14.36 -12.70 -18.28
CA ASP A 591 -15.16 -13.68 -17.55
C ASP A 591 -14.56 -13.91 -16.15
N VAL A 592 -15.37 -14.46 -15.24
CA VAL A 592 -14.98 -14.72 -13.84
C VAL A 592 -13.77 -15.65 -13.69
N ASP A 593 -13.45 -16.42 -14.74
CA ASP A 593 -12.27 -17.28 -14.78
C ASP A 593 -11.00 -16.58 -15.32
N GLY A 594 -11.05 -15.25 -15.50
CA GLY A 594 -9.93 -14.45 -15.98
C GLY A 594 -9.73 -14.51 -17.50
N THR A 595 -10.67 -15.10 -18.26
CA THR A 595 -10.54 -15.22 -19.72
C THR A 595 -11.35 -14.17 -20.48
N ALA A 596 -10.86 -13.79 -21.66
CA ALA A 596 -11.60 -12.92 -22.57
C ALA A 596 -11.23 -13.20 -24.01
N SER A 597 -12.11 -12.85 -24.95
CA SER A 597 -11.78 -12.89 -26.37
C SER A 597 -12.38 -11.72 -27.14
N PHE A 598 -11.68 -11.26 -28.17
CA PHE A 598 -12.17 -10.20 -29.05
C PHE A 598 -11.56 -10.31 -30.45
N LYS A 599 -12.20 -9.68 -31.44
CA LYS A 599 -11.72 -9.66 -32.82
C LYS A 599 -10.69 -8.57 -33.05
N LEU A 600 -9.70 -8.87 -33.88
CA LEU A 600 -8.81 -7.88 -34.46
C LEU A 600 -9.59 -7.03 -35.49
N ASP A 601 -9.16 -5.78 -35.65
CA ASP A 601 -9.73 -4.85 -36.63
C ASP A 601 -8.71 -4.63 -37.76
N GLU A 602 -8.96 -5.23 -38.90
CA GLU A 602 -8.11 -5.12 -40.09
C GLU A 602 -8.14 -3.72 -40.73
N SER A 603 -9.14 -2.91 -40.40
CA SER A 603 -9.23 -1.53 -40.90
C SER A 603 -8.36 -0.55 -40.11
N ALA A 604 -7.88 -0.94 -38.93
CA ALA A 604 -7.05 -0.09 -38.09
C ALA A 604 -5.63 0.04 -38.67
N SER A 605 -5.02 1.22 -38.63
CA SER A 605 -3.59 1.39 -38.93
C SER A 605 -2.69 0.96 -37.76
N ARG A 606 -3.25 0.93 -36.55
CA ARG A 606 -2.61 0.50 -35.31
C ARG A 606 -3.67 -0.03 -34.34
N SER A 607 -3.34 -1.10 -33.61
CA SER A 607 -4.14 -1.61 -32.50
C SER A 607 -3.27 -1.87 -31.27
N MET A 608 -3.78 -1.56 -30.09
CA MET A 608 -3.09 -1.79 -28.81
C MET A 608 -4.08 -2.29 -27.77
N LEU A 609 -3.68 -3.32 -27.02
CA LEU A 609 -4.38 -3.77 -25.82
C LEU A 609 -3.72 -3.10 -24.61
N VAL A 610 -4.50 -2.34 -23.86
CA VAL A 610 -4.16 -1.89 -22.50
C VAL A 610 -4.63 -2.97 -21.54
N VAL A 611 -3.70 -3.50 -20.75
CA VAL A 611 -3.93 -4.52 -19.73
C VAL A 611 -3.64 -3.90 -18.37
N ALA A 612 -4.63 -3.88 -17.47
CA ALA A 612 -4.49 -3.26 -16.17
C ALA A 612 -5.19 -4.09 -15.08
N PRO A 613 -4.45 -4.91 -14.30
CA PRO A 613 -5.02 -5.69 -13.20
C PRO A 613 -5.34 -4.79 -11.99
N THR A 614 -6.37 -5.18 -11.22
CA THR A 614 -6.76 -4.51 -9.99
C THR A 614 -7.25 -5.54 -8.98
N ALA A 615 -6.60 -5.57 -7.84
CA ALA A 615 -7.03 -6.32 -6.66
C ALA A 615 -6.64 -5.50 -5.41
N PRO A 616 -7.56 -5.32 -4.45
CA PRO A 616 -7.31 -4.46 -3.30
C PRO A 616 -6.17 -5.00 -2.42
N ARG A 617 -5.34 -4.07 -1.92
CA ARG A 617 -4.35 -4.27 -0.83
C ARG A 617 -3.18 -5.22 -1.09
N THR A 618 -3.24 -6.13 -2.06
CA THR A 618 -2.07 -7.00 -2.35
C THR A 618 -0.94 -6.23 -3.03
N LEU A 619 0.30 -6.61 -2.71
CA LEU A 619 1.51 -6.17 -3.40
C LEU A 619 2.01 -7.21 -4.42
N LEU A 620 1.28 -8.33 -4.55
CA LEU A 620 1.68 -9.41 -5.44
C LEU A 620 1.17 -9.17 -6.86
N PRO A 621 2.02 -9.44 -7.87
CA PRO A 621 1.63 -9.27 -9.25
C PRO A 621 0.69 -10.38 -9.72
N ALA A 622 -0.12 -10.08 -10.73
CA ALA A 622 -0.93 -11.04 -11.46
C ALA A 622 -0.30 -11.34 -12.82
N SER A 623 -0.42 -12.59 -13.26
CA SER A 623 0.11 -13.08 -14.53
C SER A 623 -0.99 -13.18 -15.57
N TYR A 624 -0.60 -13.01 -16.84
CA TYR A 624 -1.52 -13.17 -17.96
C TYR A 624 -0.82 -13.60 -19.24
N SER A 625 -1.63 -14.05 -20.20
CA SER A 625 -1.21 -14.34 -21.56
C SER A 625 -2.16 -13.72 -22.59
N VAL A 626 -1.59 -13.28 -23.70
CA VAL A 626 -2.31 -12.77 -24.87
C VAL A 626 -1.91 -13.63 -26.07
N THR A 627 -2.86 -14.39 -26.60
CA THR A 627 -2.66 -15.24 -27.77
C THR A 627 -3.39 -14.67 -28.97
N VAL A 628 -2.68 -14.46 -30.07
CA VAL A 628 -3.28 -14.01 -31.33
C VAL A 628 -3.47 -15.21 -32.25
N SER A 629 -4.72 -15.45 -32.66
CA SER A 629 -5.09 -16.49 -33.60
C SER A 629 -5.50 -15.87 -34.94
N PRO A 630 -5.04 -16.43 -36.09
CA PRO A 630 -5.49 -15.97 -37.40
C PRO A 630 -6.99 -16.23 -37.57
N ALA A 631 -7.63 -15.55 -38.52
CA ALA A 631 -8.97 -15.95 -38.94
C ALA A 631 -8.94 -17.41 -39.41
N ALA A 632 -9.94 -18.20 -39.02
CA ALA A 632 -10.09 -19.54 -39.56
C ALA A 632 -10.18 -19.44 -41.08
N ASP A 633 -9.31 -20.15 -41.81
CA ASP A 633 -9.45 -20.27 -43.25
C ASP A 633 -10.86 -20.76 -43.53
N LYS A 634 -11.59 -20.05 -44.41
CA LYS A 634 -12.76 -20.66 -45.04
C LYS A 634 -12.21 -21.89 -45.74
N GLN A 635 -12.45 -23.07 -45.18
CA GLN A 635 -12.32 -24.29 -45.95
C GLN A 635 -13.24 -24.09 -47.16
N ASP A 636 -12.63 -23.90 -48.32
CA ASP A 636 -13.31 -24.05 -49.59
C ASP A 636 -13.99 -25.41 -49.51
N SER A 637 -15.31 -25.40 -49.37
CA SER A 637 -16.10 -26.59 -49.58
C SER A 637 -15.75 -27.06 -51.00
N PRO A 638 -15.35 -28.34 -51.20
CA PRO A 638 -15.16 -28.82 -52.55
C PRO A 638 -16.48 -28.62 -53.27
N VAL A 639 -16.42 -27.90 -54.39
CA VAL A 639 -17.52 -27.77 -55.34
C VAL A 639 -17.91 -29.19 -55.76
N GLU A 640 -19.12 -29.63 -55.39
CA GLU A 640 -19.78 -30.77 -56.05
C GLU A 640 -20.43 -30.33 -57.37
#